data_AF-A0A7Y5VIE4-F1
#
_entry.id   AF-A0A7Y5VIE4-F1
#
_cell.length_a   1.000
_cell.length_b   1.000
_cell.length_c   1.000
_cell.angle_alpha   90.00
_cell.angle_beta   90.00
_cell.angle_gamma   90.00
#
_symmetry.space_group_name_H-M   'P 1'
#
loop_
_entity.id
_entity.type
_entity.pdbx_description
1 polymer ?
#
loop_
_entity_poly.entity_id
_entity_poly.type
_entity_poly.pdbx_seq_one_letter_code
_entity_poly.pdbx_strand_id
1 'polypeptide(L)'
;MSLKSQPASKATSPVREIYEHQMETIRRIFEKLPDGSRMVAARSIAVDEVVQALWQSTGLGDAAALIAIGGYGRQELYPCSDVDLLVLLNDAKPTKALTDGVRTLSQQMWDCGIRLAPVTRSLLECERFDPGNVEFAIAMLDHRFLTGSQELYATLSERLLPRLLAKESAGLLAQLQEMTAERHTRYGNTLFHLEPNIKECPGGLRDAHVCAWLPQILKLAADGKGKPVPAFPIADDAEFSEAVDFLKTVRAYLHYRHDRDDNVLDWQAQDGAASARIGLSGRGKADAAYWMRNYFRHARSIERRTLQLLDEIPQKKSLAALALGLKPGGRQAPNGFRVERGIVVIDKAEKGMDPAHEMETVLAIFEAIAAQGLRLSRNAEMRLADALPMLSASLEDGPALWRHLSAILTGPFAGQALRTMHALGILELMLPEFHGIDALVIRDAYHRYTVDEHTFLLIDTLHGLPRVMEGPLAEWAKKFGIIRDEIEHTALLYLAALLHDTGKGRSGDDHAVESSRMAQSVCSRLEFDLHETGLVLSLIQNHLEMSNALRRDIFDQETVRIFASKVQTHEQLRMLVVFTYADINAVHPDALTPWKAENLWRLYMATSNYLDRSVDEDRVDTKMERELVRRVTALQPAKAESIREFLDGFPQRYLHTRTPDEIRVHFQMAERAQDGSIQLSLQQSSADWEITLIAKDRPMLFAAMTGALTGWGMNIVTADAFSDASGIVVDSFHFTDSFRTLELNPSEREPFLESVRKVAGGEIPLAKFLAGRRRTRRRAPLVTVETAISFDDIASTHCTLLQVVAQDVPGLLHALSEALATFGCTIEVALIDTEGDTAIDVFYLTHEGGKLSQTDQVQLKETLLKAVRDNAS
;
A
#
# COMPACT_ATOMS: atom_id res chain seq x y z
N MET A 1 10.29 24.86 71.18
CA MET A 1 11.13 25.88 70.51
C MET A 1 11.77 25.24 69.29
N SER A 2 11.21 25.46 68.10
CA SER A 2 11.95 25.41 66.84
C SER A 2 11.12 26.15 65.81
N LEU A 3 11.72 27.17 65.20
CA LEU A 3 11.06 28.23 64.46
C LEU A 3 10.45 27.72 63.15
N LYS A 4 9.15 27.96 62.98
CA LYS A 4 8.53 28.04 61.65
C LYS A 4 9.13 29.24 60.92
N SER A 5 10.04 29.00 59.98
CA SER A 5 10.36 29.99 58.96
C SER A 5 9.17 30.11 58.02
N GLN A 6 8.39 31.18 58.17
CA GLN A 6 7.46 31.63 57.14
C GLN A 6 8.22 31.80 55.82
N PRO A 7 7.67 31.39 54.66
CA PRO A 7 8.24 31.81 53.39
C PRO A 7 8.05 33.32 53.30
N ALA A 8 9.15 34.05 53.13
CA ALA A 8 9.10 35.47 52.86
C ALA A 8 8.20 35.71 51.64
N SER A 9 7.12 36.45 51.84
CA SER A 9 6.32 37.05 50.78
C SER A 9 7.26 37.86 49.88
N LYS A 10 7.63 37.30 48.72
CA LYS A 10 8.21 38.08 47.63
C LYS A 10 7.10 39.01 47.18
N ALA A 11 7.27 40.32 47.38
CA ALA A 11 6.39 41.31 46.80
C ALA A 11 6.32 41.06 45.27
N THR A 12 5.13 40.69 44.80
CA THR A 12 4.83 40.48 43.38
C THR A 12 4.92 41.83 42.66
N SER A 13 5.64 41.87 41.53
CA SER A 13 5.67 43.08 40.69
C SER A 13 4.25 43.40 40.20
N PRO A 14 3.79 44.67 40.22
CA PRO A 14 2.46 45.05 39.73
C PRO A 14 2.18 44.56 38.30
N VAL A 15 3.22 44.47 37.45
CA VAL A 15 3.13 43.97 36.08
C VAL A 15 2.72 42.49 36.03
N ARG A 16 3.24 41.69 36.98
CA ARG A 16 2.93 40.26 37.08
C ARG A 16 1.47 40.02 37.43
N GLU A 17 0.94 40.74 38.42
CA GLU A 17 -0.46 40.59 38.86
C GLU A 17 -1.44 40.96 37.76
N ILE A 18 -1.14 42.03 37.00
CA ILE A 18 -1.95 42.44 35.84
C ILE A 18 -1.93 41.34 34.77
N TYR A 19 -0.75 40.81 34.43
CA TYR A 19 -0.61 39.75 33.44
C TYR A 19 -1.34 38.47 33.85
N GLU A 20 -1.16 38.00 35.09
CA GLU A 20 -1.84 36.82 35.62
C GLU A 20 -3.38 36.98 35.55
N HIS A 21 -3.90 38.18 35.89
CA HIS A 21 -5.33 38.47 35.79
C HIS A 21 -5.86 38.49 34.34
N GLN A 22 -5.08 39.05 33.40
CA GLN A 22 -5.41 39.03 31.97
C GLN A 22 -5.44 37.59 31.43
N MET A 23 -4.44 36.76 31.77
CA MET A 23 -4.38 35.37 31.32
C MET A 23 -5.55 34.54 31.86
N GLU A 24 -5.91 34.74 33.14
CA GLU A 24 -7.08 34.07 33.73
C GLU A 24 -8.38 34.48 33.02
N THR A 25 -8.52 35.77 32.69
CA THR A 25 -9.69 36.28 31.95
C THR A 25 -9.78 35.69 30.55
N ILE A 26 -8.65 35.65 29.82
CA ILE A 26 -8.58 35.06 28.48
C ILE A 26 -8.96 33.58 28.52
N ARG A 27 -8.44 32.82 29.48
CA ARG A 27 -8.78 31.40 29.68
C ARG A 27 -10.28 31.21 29.94
N ARG A 28 -10.88 31.97 30.86
CA ARG A 28 -12.32 31.88 31.16
C ARG A 28 -13.21 32.22 29.96
N ILE A 29 -12.77 33.12 29.08
CA ILE A 29 -13.50 33.43 27.84
C ILE A 29 -13.42 32.24 26.88
N PHE A 30 -12.22 31.69 26.68
CA PHE A 30 -12.00 30.54 25.81
C PHE A 30 -12.79 29.29 26.26
N GLU A 31 -12.81 29.00 27.56
CA GLU A 31 -13.55 27.85 28.11
C GLU A 31 -15.08 27.95 27.92
N LYS A 32 -15.62 29.18 27.78
CA LYS A 32 -17.05 29.41 27.51
C LYS A 32 -17.38 29.41 26.02
N LEU A 33 -16.50 29.98 25.21
CA LEU A 33 -16.65 30.07 23.76
C LEU A 33 -15.27 29.82 23.13
N PRO A 34 -14.97 28.56 22.77
CA PRO A 34 -13.67 28.21 22.20
C PRO A 34 -13.45 28.91 20.87
N ASP A 35 -12.52 29.87 20.87
CA ASP A 35 -12.07 30.63 19.70
C ASP A 35 -10.57 30.84 19.85
N GLY A 36 -9.79 30.00 19.16
CA GLY A 36 -8.35 30.01 19.23
C GLY A 36 -7.76 31.31 18.70
N SER A 37 -8.25 31.80 17.58
CA SER A 37 -7.72 33.00 16.91
C SER A 37 -7.90 34.24 17.78
N ARG A 38 -9.07 34.41 18.41
CA ARG A 38 -9.31 35.50 19.35
C ARG A 38 -8.46 35.38 20.62
N MET A 39 -8.34 34.16 21.16
CA MET A 39 -7.55 33.90 22.37
C MET A 39 -6.06 34.22 22.15
N VAL A 40 -5.50 33.74 21.04
CA VAL A 40 -4.11 33.94 20.65
C VAL A 40 -3.80 35.43 20.40
N ALA A 41 -4.70 36.15 19.73
CA ALA A 41 -4.56 37.59 19.55
C ALA A 41 -4.59 38.34 20.89
N ALA A 42 -5.50 37.98 21.80
CA ALA A 42 -5.59 38.59 23.12
C ALA A 42 -4.33 38.33 23.98
N ARG A 43 -3.77 37.12 23.95
CA ARG A 43 -2.50 36.83 24.63
C ARG A 43 -1.36 37.66 24.04
N SER A 44 -1.29 37.79 22.72
CA SER A 44 -0.25 38.58 22.06
C SER A 44 -0.26 40.04 22.49
N ILE A 45 -1.45 40.65 22.60
CA ILE A 45 -1.62 42.03 23.10
C ILE A 45 -1.16 42.15 24.56
N ALA A 46 -1.58 41.22 25.42
CA ALA A 46 -1.17 41.23 26.83
C ALA A 46 0.36 41.10 27.00
N VAL A 47 1.01 40.26 26.18
CA VAL A 47 2.47 40.11 26.20
C VAL A 47 3.15 41.37 25.64
N ASP A 48 2.60 42.03 24.62
CA ASP A 48 3.11 43.33 24.14
C ASP A 48 3.14 44.37 25.26
N GLU A 49 2.04 44.51 26.00
CA GLU A 49 1.92 45.44 27.13
C GLU A 49 2.98 45.17 28.20
N VAL A 50 3.19 43.89 28.55
CA VAL A 50 4.21 43.48 29.53
C VAL A 50 5.62 43.76 29.01
N VAL A 51 5.96 43.33 27.80
CA VAL A 51 7.31 43.51 27.23
C VAL A 51 7.66 44.99 27.12
N GLN A 52 6.72 45.83 26.67
CA GLN A 52 6.93 47.27 26.56
C GLN A 52 7.13 47.93 27.93
N ALA A 53 6.29 47.59 28.92
CA ALA A 53 6.41 48.12 30.27
C ALA A 53 7.74 47.73 30.94
N LEU A 54 8.14 46.46 30.82
CA LEU A 54 9.41 45.97 31.37
C LEU A 54 10.61 46.61 30.65
N TRP A 55 10.56 46.76 29.32
CA TRP A 55 11.63 47.44 28.58
C TRP A 55 11.81 48.89 29.02
N GLN A 56 10.73 49.65 29.16
CA GLN A 56 10.77 51.03 29.63
C GLN A 56 11.43 51.14 31.02
N SER A 57 11.18 50.16 31.91
CA SER A 57 11.77 50.13 33.24
C SER A 57 13.30 49.95 33.26
N THR A 58 13.90 49.43 32.18
CA THR A 58 15.36 49.30 32.06
C THR A 58 16.06 50.63 31.81
N GLY A 59 15.34 51.66 31.37
CA GLY A 59 15.91 52.97 31.01
C GLY A 59 16.77 52.96 29.74
N LEU A 60 16.74 51.87 28.95
CA LEU A 60 17.57 51.72 27.75
C LEU A 60 17.08 52.49 26.52
N GLY A 61 15.81 52.93 26.51
CA GLY A 61 15.25 53.81 25.47
C GLY A 61 15.56 53.33 24.05
N ASP A 62 16.15 54.23 23.25
CA ASP A 62 16.54 54.00 21.84
C ASP A 62 17.93 53.37 21.66
N ALA A 63 18.56 52.86 22.72
CA ALA A 63 19.87 52.19 22.60
C ALA A 63 19.82 50.88 21.79
N ALA A 64 18.63 50.29 21.61
CA ALA A 64 18.36 49.11 20.81
C ALA A 64 16.91 49.16 20.29
N ALA A 65 16.59 48.33 19.30
CA ALA A 65 15.20 48.05 18.91
C ALA A 65 14.78 46.67 19.40
N LEU A 66 13.58 46.58 19.97
CA LEU A 66 12.95 45.34 20.39
C LEU A 66 11.92 44.91 19.35
N ILE A 67 12.16 43.72 18.78
CA ILE A 67 11.40 43.20 17.64
C ILE A 67 10.88 41.82 18.04
N ALA A 68 9.57 41.62 17.94
CA ALA A 68 8.97 40.29 18.02
C ALA A 68 9.24 39.52 16.72
N ILE A 69 9.58 38.24 16.84
CA ILE A 69 9.94 37.39 15.68
C ILE A 69 9.19 36.07 15.77
N GLY A 70 9.14 35.31 14.68
CA GLY A 70 8.48 34.00 14.65
C GLY A 70 7.01 34.05 15.11
N GLY A 71 6.62 33.12 15.98
CA GLY A 71 5.22 33.04 16.47
C GLY A 71 4.75 34.30 17.19
N TYR A 72 5.62 34.97 17.93
CA TYR A 72 5.28 36.22 18.59
C TYR A 72 5.11 37.37 17.59
N GLY A 73 5.97 37.43 16.59
CA GLY A 73 5.88 38.45 15.55
C GLY A 73 4.62 38.35 14.70
N ARG A 74 4.15 37.13 14.40
CA ARG A 74 2.83 36.87 13.77
C ARG A 74 1.62 37.15 14.65
N GLN A 75 1.82 37.52 15.92
CA GLN A 75 0.76 37.63 16.93
C GLN A 75 0.02 36.29 17.14
N GLU A 76 0.77 35.18 17.06
CA GLU A 76 0.29 33.82 17.22
C GLU A 76 0.74 33.15 18.54
N LEU A 77 0.69 33.89 19.65
CA LEU A 77 1.03 33.38 20.97
C LEU A 77 -0.07 32.47 21.57
N TYR A 78 0.12 31.15 21.49
CA TYR A 78 -0.69 30.16 22.21
C TYR A 78 -0.37 30.16 23.72
N PRO A 79 -1.20 29.55 24.59
CA PRO A 79 -0.84 29.39 25.99
C PRO A 79 0.50 28.63 26.07
N CYS A 80 1.35 28.87 27.06
CA CYS A 80 2.65 28.18 27.17
C CYS A 80 3.65 28.36 26.00
N SER A 81 3.33 29.10 24.92
CA SER A 81 4.31 29.40 23.87
C SER A 81 5.38 30.35 24.36
N ASP A 82 6.59 30.08 23.90
CA ASP A 82 7.76 30.95 24.08
C ASP A 82 7.55 32.30 23.40
N VAL A 83 8.26 33.31 23.91
CA VAL A 83 8.24 34.69 23.43
C VAL A 83 9.61 34.98 22.84
N ASP A 84 9.68 34.93 21.50
CA ASP A 84 10.90 35.17 20.74
C ASP A 84 11.11 36.68 20.52
N LEU A 85 12.22 37.20 21.04
CA LEU A 85 12.59 38.62 20.91
C LEU A 85 13.94 38.79 20.25
N LEU A 86 14.00 39.63 19.23
CA LEU A 86 15.24 40.16 18.69
C LEU A 86 15.53 41.51 19.34
N VAL A 87 16.65 41.59 20.06
CA VAL A 87 17.27 42.83 20.53
C VAL A 87 18.26 43.28 19.46
N LEU A 88 17.83 44.20 18.60
CA LEU A 88 18.60 44.70 17.47
C LEU A 88 19.46 45.89 17.90
N LEU A 89 20.75 45.78 17.64
CA LEU A 89 21.75 46.78 17.95
C LEU A 89 22.25 47.47 16.68
N ASN A 90 22.72 48.69 16.84
CA ASN A 90 23.67 49.24 15.88
C ASN A 90 24.99 48.43 15.94
N ASP A 91 25.89 48.60 14.98
CA ASP A 91 27.14 47.82 14.87
C ASP A 91 28.21 48.12 15.94
N ALA A 92 27.81 48.80 17.02
CA ALA A 92 28.61 49.00 18.21
C ALA A 92 28.57 47.76 19.11
N LYS A 93 29.64 47.55 19.88
CA LYS A 93 29.65 46.49 20.90
C LYS A 93 28.56 46.75 21.95
N PRO A 94 27.85 45.70 22.42
CA PRO A 94 26.84 45.86 23.45
C PRO A 94 27.46 46.50 24.70
N THR A 95 26.84 47.57 25.19
CA THR A 95 27.27 48.22 26.42
C THR A 95 26.92 47.36 27.62
N LYS A 96 27.65 47.50 28.73
CA LYS A 96 27.32 46.78 29.97
C LYS A 96 25.89 47.07 30.43
N ALA A 97 25.44 48.33 30.30
CA ALA A 97 24.08 48.74 30.63
C ALA A 97 23.02 47.97 29.81
N LEU A 98 23.25 47.81 28.51
CA LEU A 98 22.37 47.02 27.63
C LEU A 98 22.35 45.54 28.05
N THR A 99 23.51 44.93 28.27
CA THR A 99 23.59 43.52 28.70
C THR A 99 22.87 43.29 30.03
N ASP A 100 23.05 44.20 30.99
CA ASP A 100 22.39 44.14 32.30
C ASP A 100 20.88 44.39 32.18
N GLY A 101 20.44 45.28 31.29
CA GLY A 101 19.02 45.52 31.02
C GLY A 101 18.32 44.36 30.33
N VAL A 102 18.94 43.72 29.33
CA VAL A 102 18.41 42.49 28.70
C VAL A 102 18.32 41.35 29.71
N ARG A 103 19.32 41.20 30.59
CA ARG A 103 19.27 40.23 31.70
C ARG A 103 18.11 40.51 32.66
N THR A 104 17.90 41.78 33.00
CA THR A 104 16.80 42.22 33.89
C THR A 104 15.44 41.94 33.26
N LEU A 105 15.25 42.31 31.98
CA LEU A 105 14.05 41.99 31.21
C LEU A 105 13.77 40.48 31.22
N SER A 106 14.80 39.67 30.96
CA SER A 106 14.69 38.20 30.93
C SER A 106 14.24 37.65 32.29
N GLN A 107 14.82 38.14 33.39
CA GLN A 107 14.45 37.72 34.73
C GLN A 107 13.01 38.12 35.08
N GLN A 108 12.59 39.33 34.73
CA GLN A 108 11.24 39.81 35.03
C GLN A 108 10.16 39.11 34.20
N MET A 109 10.45 38.82 32.92
CA MET A 109 9.58 38.00 32.08
C MET A 109 9.40 36.60 32.67
N TRP A 110 10.50 35.98 33.11
CA TRP A 110 10.46 34.69 33.81
C TRP A 110 9.65 34.75 35.11
N ASP A 111 9.80 35.83 35.89
CA ASP A 111 9.04 36.04 37.12
C ASP A 111 7.53 36.21 36.85
N CYS A 112 7.14 36.64 35.64
CA CYS A 112 5.75 36.68 35.17
C CYS A 112 5.25 35.32 34.61
N GLY A 113 6.08 34.27 34.64
CA GLY A 113 5.76 32.97 34.06
C GLY A 113 5.90 32.92 32.53
N ILE A 114 6.52 33.93 31.91
CA ILE A 114 6.72 34.00 30.47
C ILE A 114 8.09 33.42 30.11
N ARG A 115 8.09 32.42 29.21
CA ARG A 115 9.31 31.83 28.66
C ARG A 115 9.87 32.74 27.57
N LEU A 116 10.92 33.49 27.90
CA LEU A 116 11.57 34.41 26.97
C LEU A 116 12.73 33.72 26.25
N ALA A 117 12.79 33.88 24.93
CA ALA A 117 13.93 33.49 24.09
C ALA A 117 14.52 34.74 23.40
N PRO A 118 15.41 35.51 24.08
CA PRO A 118 15.98 36.71 23.51
C PRO A 118 17.23 36.40 22.67
N VAL A 119 17.28 36.93 21.46
CA VAL A 119 18.44 36.92 20.58
C VAL A 119 18.96 38.34 20.42
N THR A 120 20.25 38.57 20.64
CA THR A 120 20.86 39.89 20.43
C THR A 120 21.71 39.85 19.16
N ARG A 121 21.47 40.78 18.22
CA ARG A 121 22.22 40.88 16.96
C ARG A 121 22.47 42.33 16.56
N SER A 122 23.57 42.58 15.85
CA SER A 122 23.79 43.86 15.16
C SER A 122 23.21 43.87 13.74
N LEU A 123 23.07 45.05 13.13
CA LEU A 123 22.65 45.20 11.73
C LEU A 123 23.53 44.41 10.75
N LEU A 124 24.87 44.46 10.91
CA LEU A 124 25.82 43.70 10.09
C LEU A 124 25.66 42.18 10.24
N GLU A 125 25.29 41.71 11.43
CA GLU A 125 25.02 40.28 11.65
C GLU A 125 23.72 39.86 10.96
N CYS A 126 22.68 40.72 11.01
CA CYS A 126 21.41 40.49 10.32
C CYS A 126 21.51 40.61 8.79
N GLU A 127 22.57 41.21 8.24
CA GLU A 127 22.83 41.26 6.79
C GLU A 127 23.43 39.96 6.25
N ARG A 128 23.87 39.04 7.13
CA ARG A 128 24.51 37.78 6.73
C ARG A 128 23.56 36.61 6.86
N PHE A 129 23.39 35.87 5.76
CA PHE A 129 22.72 34.58 5.81
C PHE A 129 23.67 33.53 6.38
N ASP A 130 23.19 32.80 7.37
CA ASP A 130 23.87 31.66 7.97
C ASP A 130 23.16 30.37 7.52
N PRO A 131 23.74 29.59 6.59
CA PRO A 131 23.17 28.31 6.19
C PRO A 131 23.00 27.32 7.35
N GLY A 132 23.76 27.48 8.44
CA GLY A 132 23.62 26.68 9.66
C GLY A 132 22.46 27.12 10.57
N ASN A 133 21.78 28.23 10.26
CA ASN A 133 20.67 28.77 11.04
C ASN A 133 19.55 29.34 10.15
N VAL A 134 19.01 28.48 9.28
CA VAL A 134 17.89 28.83 8.39
C VAL A 134 16.63 29.20 9.20
N GLU A 135 16.43 28.59 10.37
CA GLU A 135 15.28 28.86 11.25
C GLU A 135 15.21 30.34 11.66
N PHE A 136 16.34 30.99 11.94
CA PHE A 136 16.36 32.42 12.23
C PHE A 136 15.93 33.26 11.03
N ALA A 137 16.38 32.92 9.82
CA ALA A 137 15.97 33.64 8.61
C ALA A 137 14.47 33.49 8.33
N ILE A 138 13.89 32.31 8.59
CA ILE A 138 12.45 32.08 8.51
C ILE A 138 11.72 32.88 9.60
N ALA A 139 12.21 32.88 10.84
CA ALA A 139 11.62 33.66 11.92
C ALA A 139 11.65 35.17 11.67
N MET A 140 12.64 35.67 10.91
CA MET A 140 12.71 37.06 10.44
C MET A 140 11.65 37.41 9.40
N LEU A 141 11.05 36.46 8.69
CA LEU A 141 9.90 36.76 7.81
C LEU A 141 8.70 37.27 8.62
N ASP A 142 8.62 36.85 9.88
CA ASP A 142 7.57 37.21 10.81
C ASP A 142 8.04 38.27 11.80
N HIS A 143 8.68 39.34 11.34
CA HIS A 143 9.16 40.40 12.21
C HIS A 143 8.07 41.43 12.54
N ARG A 144 8.02 41.93 13.78
CA ARG A 144 7.13 43.02 14.18
C ARG A 144 7.79 43.92 15.22
N PHE A 145 7.80 45.22 14.98
CA PHE A 145 8.32 46.19 15.93
C PHE A 145 7.46 46.25 17.21
N LEU A 146 8.12 46.26 18.37
CA LEU A 146 7.47 46.45 19.67
C LEU A 146 7.81 47.81 20.26
N THR A 147 9.11 48.11 20.44
CA THR A 147 9.59 49.33 21.12
C THR A 147 11.08 49.59 20.87
N GLY A 148 11.60 50.71 21.35
CA GLY A 148 12.99 51.15 21.18
C GLY A 148 13.22 51.93 19.88
N SER A 149 14.42 51.82 19.29
CA SER A 149 14.81 52.63 18.13
C SER A 149 14.03 52.27 16.86
N GLN A 150 13.13 53.17 16.45
CA GLN A 150 12.40 53.04 15.18
C GLN A 150 13.33 53.06 13.96
N GLU A 151 14.43 53.82 14.03
CA GLU A 151 15.41 53.96 12.94
C GLU A 151 16.15 52.64 12.67
N LEU A 152 16.56 51.92 13.72
CA LEU A 152 17.17 50.59 13.59
C LEU A 152 16.18 49.60 12.97
N TYR A 153 14.93 49.61 13.42
CA TYR A 153 13.89 48.74 12.87
C TYR A 153 13.59 49.04 11.39
N ALA A 154 13.46 50.31 11.01
CA ALA A 154 13.23 50.70 9.62
C ALA A 154 14.41 50.26 8.74
N THR A 155 15.64 50.41 9.22
CA THR A 155 16.84 49.94 8.51
C THR A 155 16.81 48.42 8.28
N LEU A 156 16.44 47.64 9.30
CA LEU A 156 16.32 46.19 9.18
C LEU A 156 15.21 45.79 8.20
N SER A 157 13.98 46.25 8.45
CA SER A 157 12.77 45.80 7.77
C SER A 157 12.61 46.34 6.35
N GLU A 158 13.02 47.58 6.08
CA GLU A 158 12.82 48.19 4.76
C GLU A 158 14.01 48.02 3.82
N ARG A 159 15.22 47.75 4.35
CA ARG A 159 16.45 47.71 3.56
C ARG A 159 17.21 46.40 3.65
N LEU A 160 17.53 45.90 4.84
CA LEU A 160 18.43 44.75 4.98
C LEU A 160 17.73 43.42 4.69
N LEU A 161 16.62 43.13 5.38
CA LEU A 161 15.90 41.86 5.24
C LEU A 161 15.41 41.62 3.81
N PRO A 162 14.73 42.58 3.12
CA PRO A 162 14.27 42.34 1.76
C PRO A 162 15.39 42.04 0.77
N ARG A 163 16.57 42.66 0.94
CA ARG A 163 17.76 42.41 0.09
C ARG A 163 18.36 41.03 0.36
N LEU A 164 18.51 40.68 1.63
CA LEU A 164 19.03 39.38 2.04
C LEU A 164 18.15 38.25 1.52
N LEU A 165 16.84 38.32 1.79
CA LEU A 165 15.88 37.31 1.40
C LEU A 165 15.74 37.18 -0.12
N ALA A 166 15.78 38.29 -0.87
CA ALA A 166 15.77 38.23 -2.33
C ALA A 166 17.02 37.52 -2.87
N LYS A 167 18.20 37.85 -2.34
CA LYS A 167 19.48 37.26 -2.75
C LYS A 167 19.55 35.75 -2.45
N GLU A 168 19.07 35.35 -1.28
CA GLU A 168 19.18 33.96 -0.79
C GLU A 168 17.89 33.14 -1.03
N SER A 169 16.92 33.71 -1.74
CA SER A 169 15.59 33.12 -1.99
C SER A 169 15.64 31.69 -2.50
N ALA A 170 16.51 31.39 -3.48
CA ALA A 170 16.65 30.04 -4.01
C ALA A 170 17.16 29.03 -2.96
N GLY A 171 18.04 29.46 -2.06
CA GLY A 171 18.52 28.64 -0.95
C GLY A 171 17.44 28.42 0.11
N LEU A 172 16.73 29.49 0.47
CA LEU A 172 15.62 29.44 1.42
C LEU A 172 14.47 28.55 0.95
N LEU A 173 14.07 28.65 -0.31
CA LEU A 173 13.02 27.80 -0.89
C LEU A 173 13.41 26.32 -0.86
N ALA A 174 14.65 26.01 -1.24
CA ALA A 174 15.15 24.63 -1.22
C ALA A 174 15.20 24.07 0.21
N GLN A 175 15.69 24.85 1.18
CA GLN A 175 15.74 24.45 2.58
C GLN A 175 14.33 24.28 3.17
N LEU A 176 13.39 25.19 2.87
CA LEU A 176 12.02 25.08 3.35
C LEU A 176 11.31 23.82 2.80
N GLN A 177 11.56 23.48 1.53
CA GLN A 177 11.08 22.26 0.91
C GLN A 177 11.66 21.00 1.58
N GLU A 178 12.98 20.98 1.82
CA GLU A 178 13.69 19.88 2.48
C GLU A 178 13.19 19.68 3.93
N MET A 179 13.15 20.75 4.74
CA MET A 179 12.64 20.70 6.12
C MET A 179 11.18 20.23 6.18
N THR A 180 10.35 20.62 5.20
CA THR A 180 8.95 20.18 5.12
C THR A 180 8.87 18.70 4.80
N ALA A 181 9.63 18.22 3.80
CA ALA A 181 9.68 16.81 3.41
C ALA A 181 10.21 15.91 4.54
N GLU A 182 11.27 16.32 5.24
CA GLU A 182 11.82 15.61 6.40
C GLU A 182 10.79 15.51 7.54
N ARG A 183 10.06 16.60 7.80
CA ARG A 183 8.98 16.60 8.79
C ARG A 183 7.87 15.64 8.39
N HIS A 184 7.37 15.70 7.16
CA HIS A 184 6.33 14.78 6.68
C HIS A 184 6.80 13.32 6.75
N THR A 185 8.06 13.04 6.39
CA THR A 185 8.65 11.70 6.44
C THR A 185 8.68 11.12 7.85
N ARG A 186 8.98 11.94 8.88
CA ARG A 186 8.90 11.50 10.30
C ARG A 186 7.51 11.03 10.71
N TYR A 187 6.47 11.46 10.01
CA TYR A 187 5.09 11.05 10.19
C TYR A 187 4.60 10.14 9.05
N GLY A 188 5.51 9.43 8.36
CA GLY A 188 5.13 8.46 7.33
C GLY A 188 4.44 9.08 6.10
N ASN A 189 4.65 10.38 5.85
CA ASN A 189 4.03 11.12 4.76
C ASN A 189 2.50 11.05 4.71
N THR A 190 1.86 10.92 5.89
CA THR A 190 0.41 10.89 6.01
C THR A 190 -0.05 11.71 7.22
N LEU A 191 -1.18 12.41 7.05
CA LEU A 191 -1.85 13.14 8.13
C LEU A 191 -2.75 12.23 8.99
N PHE A 192 -3.08 11.03 8.52
CA PHE A 192 -4.12 10.16 9.09
C PHE A 192 -3.68 9.35 10.31
N HIS A 193 -2.83 9.91 11.17
CA HIS A 193 -2.46 9.26 12.43
C HIS A 193 -3.64 9.28 13.40
N LEU A 194 -3.84 8.19 14.14
CA LEU A 194 -4.90 8.07 15.14
C LEU A 194 -4.70 9.01 16.35
N GLU A 195 -3.46 9.28 16.73
CA GLU A 195 -3.08 10.29 17.74
C GLU A 195 -2.12 11.32 17.11
N PRO A 196 -2.63 12.24 16.26
CA PRO A 196 -1.79 13.10 15.44
C PRO A 196 -1.19 14.26 16.24
N ASN A 197 -0.01 14.73 15.80
CA ASN A 197 0.56 15.98 16.27
C ASN A 197 0.04 17.15 15.40
N ILE A 198 -0.83 17.99 15.96
CA ILE A 198 -1.52 19.05 15.20
C ILE A 198 -0.61 20.16 14.68
N LYS A 199 0.64 20.23 15.17
CA LYS A 199 1.62 21.23 14.78
C LYS A 199 2.52 20.71 13.68
N GLU A 200 3.02 19.49 13.83
CA GLU A 200 4.12 18.96 13.03
C GLU A 200 3.69 17.92 11.98
N CYS A 201 2.56 17.22 12.13
CA CYS A 201 2.07 16.30 11.08
C CYS A 201 1.79 17.03 9.75
N PRO A 202 1.76 16.31 8.61
CA PRO A 202 1.21 16.86 7.37
C PRO A 202 -0.18 17.45 7.61
N GLY A 203 -0.44 18.63 7.04
CA GLY A 203 -1.68 19.37 7.28
C GLY A 203 -1.75 20.09 8.63
N GLY A 204 -0.68 20.10 9.41
CA GLY A 204 -0.60 20.77 10.71
C GLY A 204 -0.33 22.28 10.63
N LEU A 205 -0.24 22.93 11.79
CA LEU A 205 0.01 24.38 11.86
C LEU A 205 1.34 24.81 11.21
N ARG A 206 2.37 23.96 11.22
CA ARG A 206 3.64 24.28 10.55
C ARG A 206 3.49 24.31 9.02
N ASP A 207 2.61 23.47 8.46
CA ASP A 207 2.26 23.52 7.03
C ASP A 207 1.53 24.83 6.70
N ALA A 208 0.61 25.27 7.56
CA ALA A 208 -0.02 26.57 7.40
C ALA A 208 1.00 27.74 7.42
N HIS A 209 2.06 27.64 8.22
CA HIS A 209 3.16 28.62 8.21
C HIS A 209 3.98 28.56 6.92
N VAL A 210 4.27 27.36 6.40
CA VAL A 210 4.90 27.18 5.08
C VAL A 210 4.08 27.86 3.99
N CYS A 211 2.75 27.70 4.01
CA CYS A 211 1.83 28.38 3.09
C CYS A 211 1.88 29.91 3.19
N ALA A 212 2.20 30.47 4.36
CA ALA A 212 2.37 31.91 4.55
C ALA A 212 3.75 32.40 4.08
N TRP A 213 4.80 31.61 4.29
CA TRP A 213 6.18 31.98 3.96
C TRP A 213 6.53 31.82 2.48
N LEU A 214 6.06 30.75 1.83
CA LEU A 214 6.42 30.45 0.44
C LEU A 214 6.07 31.59 -0.54
N PRO A 215 4.83 32.13 -0.56
CA PRO A 215 4.48 33.23 -1.46
C PRO A 215 5.32 34.49 -1.22
N GLN A 216 5.68 34.78 0.03
CA GLN A 216 6.54 35.92 0.38
C GLN A 216 7.94 35.76 -0.23
N ILE A 217 8.55 34.58 -0.06
CA ILE A 217 9.89 34.29 -0.59
C ILE A 217 9.86 34.28 -2.13
N LEU A 218 8.85 33.66 -2.75
CA LEU A 218 8.70 33.63 -4.22
C LEU A 218 8.55 35.04 -4.80
N LYS A 219 7.77 35.91 -4.15
CA LYS A 219 7.61 37.31 -4.57
C LYS A 219 8.91 38.10 -4.43
N LEU A 220 9.64 37.93 -3.32
CA LEU A 220 10.96 38.55 -3.14
C LEU A 220 11.97 38.08 -4.20
N ALA A 221 11.92 36.81 -4.58
CA ALA A 221 12.74 36.24 -5.65
C ALA A 221 12.41 36.87 -7.01
N ALA A 222 11.12 37.05 -7.32
CA ALA A 222 10.67 37.62 -8.59
C ALA A 222 10.96 39.13 -8.71
N ASP A 223 10.79 39.88 -7.62
CA ASP A 223 10.96 41.34 -7.64
C ASP A 223 12.43 41.76 -7.80
N GLY A 224 13.38 40.95 -7.33
CA GLY A 224 14.85 41.12 -7.47
C GLY A 224 15.45 42.40 -6.86
N LYS A 225 14.61 43.35 -6.42
CA LYS A 225 14.96 44.67 -5.91
C LYS A 225 14.85 44.78 -4.39
N GLY A 226 14.42 43.72 -3.71
CA GLY A 226 14.24 43.70 -2.25
C GLY A 226 13.26 44.78 -1.79
N LYS A 227 12.05 44.82 -2.37
CA LYS A 227 10.99 45.69 -1.83
C LYS A 227 10.39 45.03 -0.59
N PRO A 228 9.97 45.81 0.42
CA PRO A 228 9.21 45.28 1.54
C PRO A 228 7.96 44.57 1.02
N VAL A 229 7.80 43.30 1.38
CA VAL A 229 6.57 42.55 1.11
C VAL A 229 5.73 42.64 2.39
N PRO A 230 4.51 43.20 2.34
CA PRO A 230 3.64 43.15 3.51
C PRO A 230 3.40 41.69 3.90
N ALA A 231 3.30 41.42 5.21
CA ALA A 231 2.93 40.10 5.71
C ALA A 231 1.71 39.61 4.94
N PHE A 232 1.86 38.51 4.21
CA PHE A 232 0.75 37.96 3.45
C PHE A 232 -0.33 37.55 4.45
N PRO A 233 -1.57 38.05 4.33
CA PRO A 233 -2.68 37.43 5.04
C PRO A 233 -2.71 35.96 4.64
N ILE A 234 -2.98 35.08 5.61
CA ILE A 234 -3.46 33.72 5.34
C ILE A 234 -4.84 33.88 4.70
N ALA A 235 -4.91 34.20 3.41
CA ALA A 235 -6.18 34.36 2.71
C ALA A 235 -5.97 34.20 1.22
N ASP A 236 -6.37 33.05 0.70
CA ASP A 236 -6.72 32.91 -0.73
C ASP A 236 -8.11 32.27 -0.89
N ASP A 237 -8.59 31.50 0.09
CA ASP A 237 -9.97 31.01 0.16
C ASP A 237 -10.45 30.82 1.62
N ALA A 238 -11.78 30.75 1.80
CA ALA A 238 -12.42 30.67 3.11
C ALA A 238 -12.19 29.32 3.81
N GLU A 239 -12.06 28.24 3.03
CA GLU A 239 -11.88 26.88 3.55
C GLU A 239 -10.53 26.73 4.27
N PHE A 240 -9.45 27.20 3.66
CA PHE A 240 -8.12 27.16 4.28
C PHE A 240 -8.07 28.02 5.55
N SER A 241 -8.70 29.19 5.55
CA SER A 241 -8.78 30.05 6.75
C SER A 241 -9.53 29.36 7.88
N GLU A 242 -10.67 28.73 7.59
CA GLU A 242 -11.46 27.97 8.56
C GLU A 242 -10.65 26.80 9.14
N ALA A 243 -9.87 26.10 8.30
CA ALA A 243 -8.99 25.03 8.75
C ALA A 243 -7.89 25.50 9.70
N VAL A 244 -7.26 26.64 9.42
CA VAL A 244 -6.23 27.23 10.30
C VAL A 244 -6.85 27.69 11.63
N ASP A 245 -8.03 28.32 11.59
CA ASP A 245 -8.75 28.76 12.79
C ASP A 245 -9.20 27.57 13.66
N PHE A 246 -9.63 26.48 13.03
CA PHE A 246 -9.91 25.23 13.71
C PHE A 246 -8.68 24.72 14.46
N LEU A 247 -7.54 24.54 13.78
CA LEU A 247 -6.31 24.06 14.41
C LEU A 247 -5.78 25.00 15.51
N LYS A 248 -5.94 26.33 15.33
CA LYS A 248 -5.64 27.32 16.37
C LYS A 248 -6.44 27.05 17.65
N THR A 249 -7.73 26.77 17.48
CA THR A 249 -8.65 26.47 18.58
C THR A 249 -8.31 25.14 19.25
N VAL A 250 -7.96 24.11 18.47
CA VAL A 250 -7.52 22.81 19.02
C VAL A 250 -6.23 22.95 19.82
N ARG A 251 -5.23 23.67 19.30
CA ARG A 251 -3.96 23.88 20.01
C ARG A 251 -4.12 24.63 21.31
N ALA A 252 -4.94 25.69 21.30
CA ALA A 252 -5.30 26.43 22.51
C ALA A 252 -5.90 25.51 23.59
N TYR A 253 -6.82 24.65 23.19
CA TYR A 253 -7.44 23.65 24.06
C TYR A 253 -6.41 22.67 24.65
N LEU A 254 -5.54 22.09 23.83
CA LEU A 254 -4.51 21.15 24.29
C LEU A 254 -3.58 21.79 25.33
N HIS A 255 -3.16 23.02 25.08
CA HIS A 255 -2.26 23.71 25.98
C HIS A 255 -2.94 24.03 27.33
N TYR A 256 -4.21 24.43 27.33
CA TYR A 256 -4.95 24.67 28.58
C TYR A 256 -5.28 23.39 29.36
N ARG A 257 -5.41 22.25 28.68
CA ARG A 257 -5.71 20.96 29.29
C ARG A 257 -4.58 20.48 30.22
N HIS A 258 -3.32 20.67 29.81
CA HIS A 258 -2.15 20.19 30.56
C HIS A 258 -1.23 21.30 31.09
N ASP A 259 -1.55 22.57 30.84
CA ASP A 259 -0.73 23.73 31.19
C ASP A 259 0.72 23.60 30.72
N ARG A 260 0.87 23.06 29.49
CA ARG A 260 2.17 22.80 28.84
C ARG A 260 2.04 22.95 27.32
N ASP A 261 3.16 23.03 26.61
CA ASP A 261 3.22 22.98 25.14
C ASP A 261 3.00 21.52 24.69
N ASP A 262 1.73 21.10 24.71
CA ASP A 262 1.28 19.79 24.25
C ASP A 262 0.57 19.90 22.92
N ASN A 263 1.04 19.18 21.91
CA ASN A 263 0.52 19.27 20.55
C ASN A 263 -0.03 17.92 20.04
N VAL A 264 -0.13 16.90 20.89
CA VAL A 264 -0.62 15.58 20.50
C VAL A 264 -2.10 15.43 20.85
N LEU A 265 -2.90 14.99 19.89
CA LEU A 265 -4.30 14.61 20.10
C LEU A 265 -4.39 13.18 20.61
N ASP A 266 -4.02 12.97 21.87
CA ASP A 266 -4.21 11.67 22.53
C ASP A 266 -5.69 11.29 22.69
N TRP A 267 -6.00 10.03 22.99
CA TRP A 267 -7.38 9.55 23.09
C TRP A 267 -8.26 10.38 24.03
N GLN A 268 -7.72 10.78 25.18
CA GLN A 268 -8.44 11.59 26.15
C GLN A 268 -8.63 13.03 25.66
N ALA A 269 -7.68 13.57 24.89
CA ALA A 269 -7.76 14.89 24.27
C ALA A 269 -8.93 14.93 23.31
N GLN A 270 -9.05 13.90 22.48
CA GLN A 270 -10.12 13.75 21.50
C GLN A 270 -11.49 13.65 22.19
N ASP A 271 -11.61 12.88 23.27
CA ASP A 271 -12.85 12.75 24.04
C ASP A 271 -13.27 14.09 24.66
N GLY A 272 -12.30 14.80 25.26
CA GLY A 272 -12.54 16.12 25.82
C GLY A 272 -12.86 17.16 24.75
N ALA A 273 -12.19 17.11 23.59
CA ALA A 273 -12.42 18.03 22.48
C ALA A 273 -13.80 17.82 21.86
N ALA A 274 -14.22 16.57 21.68
CA ALA A 274 -15.56 16.21 21.21
C ALA A 274 -16.64 16.65 22.21
N SER A 275 -16.44 16.35 23.50
CA SER A 275 -17.37 16.71 24.58
C SER A 275 -17.54 18.22 24.71
N ALA A 276 -16.44 18.98 24.61
CA ALA A 276 -16.42 20.43 24.66
C ALA A 276 -16.70 21.10 23.30
N ARG A 277 -16.91 20.30 22.23
CA ARG A 277 -17.14 20.75 20.86
C ARG A 277 -16.10 21.75 20.36
N ILE A 278 -14.83 21.53 20.70
CA ILE A 278 -13.72 22.39 20.30
C ILE A 278 -13.70 22.52 18.78
N GLY A 279 -13.84 23.75 18.26
CA GLY A 279 -13.82 24.05 16.83
C GLY A 279 -15.06 23.62 16.05
N LEU A 280 -16.10 23.05 16.67
CA LEU A 280 -17.32 22.62 15.96
C LEU A 280 -18.43 23.66 16.03
N SER A 281 -19.04 23.95 14.87
CA SER A 281 -20.26 24.76 14.78
C SER A 281 -21.51 23.96 15.21
N GLY A 282 -22.55 24.66 15.70
CA GLY A 282 -23.87 24.06 15.99
C GLY A 282 -24.05 23.40 17.37
N ARG A 283 -25.27 22.94 17.66
CA ARG A 283 -25.67 22.27 18.92
C ARG A 283 -25.76 20.76 18.74
N GLY A 284 -25.41 19.99 19.76
CA GLY A 284 -25.56 18.53 19.78
C GLY A 284 -24.43 17.82 20.51
N LYS A 285 -24.53 16.50 20.68
CA LYS A 285 -23.40 15.67 21.14
C LYS A 285 -22.52 15.34 19.95
N ALA A 286 -21.21 15.36 20.14
CA ALA A 286 -20.23 14.81 19.20
C ALA A 286 -19.48 13.69 19.95
N ASP A 287 -19.29 12.56 19.30
CA ASP A 287 -18.30 11.58 19.75
C ASP A 287 -16.93 11.91 19.15
N ALA A 288 -15.90 11.22 19.63
CA ALA A 288 -14.55 11.46 19.18
C ALA A 288 -14.31 11.07 17.72
N ALA A 289 -14.97 10.03 17.21
CA ALA A 289 -14.82 9.60 15.82
C ALA A 289 -15.35 10.69 14.86
N TYR A 290 -16.54 11.24 15.13
CA TYR A 290 -17.09 12.36 14.39
C TYR A 290 -16.21 13.62 14.50
N TRP A 291 -15.70 13.92 15.70
CA TRP A 291 -14.81 15.06 15.89
C TRP A 291 -13.50 14.91 15.10
N MET A 292 -12.88 13.73 15.14
CA MET A 292 -11.66 13.43 14.39
C MET A 292 -11.86 13.49 12.87
N ARG A 293 -13.02 13.08 12.34
CA ARG A 293 -13.36 13.28 10.93
C ARG A 293 -13.32 14.75 10.51
N ASN A 294 -13.80 15.66 11.37
CA ASN A 294 -13.71 17.10 11.11
C ASN A 294 -12.26 17.61 11.20
N TYR A 295 -11.47 17.11 12.18
CA TYR A 295 -10.03 17.39 12.24
C TYR A 295 -9.32 17.01 10.93
N PHE A 296 -9.52 15.79 10.44
CA PHE A 296 -8.86 15.33 9.21
C PHE A 296 -9.33 16.10 7.98
N ARG A 297 -10.58 16.56 7.91
CA ARG A 297 -11.03 17.46 6.83
C ARG A 297 -10.23 18.76 6.81
N HIS A 298 -10.04 19.40 7.96
CA HIS A 298 -9.24 20.63 8.05
C HIS A 298 -7.75 20.37 7.75
N ALA A 299 -7.19 19.28 8.26
CA ALA A 299 -5.80 18.90 7.98
C ALA A 299 -5.56 18.63 6.49
N ARG A 300 -6.48 17.91 5.80
CA ARG A 300 -6.43 17.67 4.35
C ARG A 300 -6.40 18.99 3.56
N SER A 301 -7.23 19.96 3.93
CA SER A 301 -7.29 21.27 3.28
C SER A 301 -5.93 21.99 3.36
N ILE A 302 -5.27 21.95 4.53
CA ILE A 302 -3.97 22.57 4.74
C ILE A 302 -2.85 21.82 4.00
N GLU A 303 -2.81 20.48 4.08
CA GLU A 303 -1.79 19.67 3.42
C GLU A 303 -1.85 19.88 1.90
N ARG A 304 -3.05 19.79 1.33
CA ARG A 304 -3.30 20.01 -0.10
C ARG A 304 -2.75 21.37 -0.56
N ARG A 305 -3.05 22.45 0.17
CA ARG A 305 -2.53 23.79 -0.17
C ARG A 305 -1.01 23.85 -0.10
N THR A 306 -0.43 23.18 0.89
CA THR A 306 1.02 23.16 1.10
C THR A 306 1.74 22.45 -0.03
N LEU A 307 1.28 21.25 -0.41
CA LEU A 307 1.86 20.48 -1.51
C LEU A 307 1.76 21.24 -2.84
N GLN A 308 0.63 21.90 -3.10
CA GLN A 308 0.46 22.76 -4.29
C GLN A 308 1.49 23.90 -4.33
N LEU A 309 1.72 24.60 -3.21
CA LEU A 309 2.70 25.69 -3.16
C LEU A 309 4.15 25.20 -3.26
N LEU A 310 4.45 24.01 -2.72
CA LEU A 310 5.76 23.39 -2.88
C LEU A 310 6.06 23.03 -4.34
N ASP A 311 5.04 22.65 -5.12
CA ASP A 311 5.18 22.34 -6.54
C ASP A 311 5.42 23.61 -7.40
N GLU A 312 5.08 24.81 -6.89
CA GLU A 312 5.40 26.09 -7.54
C GLU A 312 6.89 26.47 -7.44
N ILE A 313 7.65 25.82 -6.54
CA ILE A 313 9.07 26.09 -6.35
C ILE A 313 9.86 25.72 -7.63
N PRO A 314 10.63 26.65 -8.22
CA PRO A 314 11.43 26.36 -9.40
C PRO A 314 12.47 25.26 -9.14
N GLN A 315 12.29 24.08 -9.74
CA GLN A 315 13.25 22.98 -9.66
C GLN A 315 14.58 23.36 -10.32
N LYS A 316 15.71 23.02 -9.66
CA LYS A 316 17.04 23.14 -10.29
C LYS A 316 17.07 22.27 -11.54
N LYS A 317 17.42 22.84 -12.69
CA LYS A 317 17.59 22.07 -13.93
C LYS A 317 18.61 20.96 -13.68
N SER A 318 18.19 19.71 -13.77
CA SER A 318 19.10 18.56 -13.69
C SER A 318 20.12 18.65 -14.83
N LEU A 319 21.40 18.76 -14.47
CA LEU A 319 22.51 18.72 -15.43
C LEU A 319 22.55 17.38 -16.17
N ALA A 320 22.08 16.29 -15.55
CA ALA A 320 21.96 14.98 -16.20
C ALA A 320 20.87 14.99 -17.29
N ALA A 321 19.73 15.64 -17.05
CA ALA A 321 18.67 15.79 -18.06
C ALA A 321 19.11 16.67 -19.25
N LEU A 322 19.92 17.70 -18.98
CA LEU A 322 20.55 18.56 -20.00
C LEU A 322 21.63 17.82 -20.81
N ALA A 323 22.42 16.96 -20.16
CA ALA A 323 23.46 16.16 -20.81
C ALA A 323 22.90 15.04 -21.69
N LEU A 324 21.72 14.51 -21.35
CA LEU A 324 21.02 13.46 -22.11
C LEU A 324 20.22 14.00 -23.32
N GLY A 325 20.22 15.31 -23.58
CA GLY A 325 19.50 15.90 -24.71
C GLY A 325 17.98 15.67 -24.68
N LEU A 326 17.43 15.31 -23.51
CA LEU A 326 16.01 15.14 -23.29
C LEU A 326 15.36 16.52 -23.41
N LYS A 327 14.75 16.80 -24.57
CA LYS A 327 13.92 18.00 -24.72
C LYS A 327 12.83 17.98 -23.62
N PRO A 328 12.50 19.13 -23.00
CA PRO A 328 11.29 19.25 -22.19
C PRO A 328 10.08 19.25 -23.14
N GLY A 329 9.80 18.10 -23.74
CA GLY A 329 8.60 17.86 -24.52
C GLY A 329 7.64 17.13 -23.62
N GLY A 330 6.59 17.82 -23.16
CA GLY A 330 5.42 17.13 -22.63
C GLY A 330 4.98 16.12 -23.68
N ARG A 331 4.93 14.84 -23.31
CA ARG A 331 4.27 13.84 -24.13
C ARG A 331 2.80 14.26 -24.18
N GLN A 332 2.29 14.63 -25.36
CA GLN A 332 0.85 14.73 -25.56
C GLN A 332 0.28 13.35 -25.25
N ALA A 333 -0.47 13.23 -24.16
CA ALA A 333 -1.34 12.08 -23.98
C ALA A 333 -2.56 12.30 -24.91
N PRO A 334 -3.12 11.27 -25.55
CA PRO A 334 -4.19 11.45 -26.54
C PRO A 334 -5.56 11.86 -25.96
N ASN A 335 -5.68 12.04 -24.64
CA ASN A 335 -6.97 11.99 -23.92
C ASN A 335 -7.26 13.28 -23.13
N GLY A 336 -7.21 14.47 -23.74
CA GLY A 336 -7.69 15.71 -23.08
C GLY A 336 -6.87 16.22 -21.87
N PHE A 337 -5.68 15.67 -21.64
CA PHE A 337 -4.71 16.17 -20.66
C PHE A 337 -3.27 16.01 -21.15
N ARG A 338 -2.35 16.71 -20.50
CA ARG A 338 -0.91 16.63 -20.77
C ARG A 338 -0.11 16.58 -19.47
N VAL A 339 1.09 16.01 -19.56
CA VAL A 339 2.01 15.92 -18.42
C VAL A 339 3.14 16.93 -18.61
N GLU A 340 3.23 17.88 -17.69
CA GLU A 340 4.26 18.90 -17.63
C GLU A 340 5.10 18.70 -16.36
N ARG A 341 6.34 18.22 -16.51
CA ARG A 341 7.29 18.03 -15.38
C ARG A 341 6.74 17.16 -14.23
N GLY A 342 6.03 16.09 -14.56
CA GLY A 342 5.41 15.20 -13.56
C GLY A 342 4.05 15.67 -13.04
N ILE A 343 3.55 16.80 -13.55
CA ILE A 343 2.25 17.38 -13.18
C ILE A 343 1.27 17.18 -14.34
N VAL A 344 0.09 16.63 -14.04
CA VAL A 344 -1.03 16.52 -14.96
C VAL A 344 -1.75 17.86 -15.05
N VAL A 345 -1.88 18.35 -16.28
CA VAL A 345 -2.66 19.53 -16.62
C VAL A 345 -3.76 19.13 -17.59
N ILE A 346 -5.01 19.32 -17.17
CA ILE A 346 -6.17 19.08 -18.02
C ILE A 346 -6.21 20.17 -19.10
N ASP A 347 -6.45 19.77 -20.35
CA ASP A 347 -6.55 20.72 -21.45
C ASP A 347 -7.73 21.67 -21.24
N LYS A 348 -7.68 22.85 -21.86
CA LYS A 348 -8.72 23.86 -21.68
C LYS A 348 -10.02 23.38 -22.33
N ALA A 349 -11.16 23.79 -21.76
CA ALA A 349 -12.45 23.54 -22.39
C ALA A 349 -12.50 24.16 -23.79
N GLU A 350 -12.88 23.37 -24.79
CA GLU A 350 -13.06 23.82 -26.17
C GLU A 350 -14.51 23.58 -26.60
N LYS A 351 -15.14 24.62 -27.19
CA LYS A 351 -16.52 24.56 -27.73
C LYS A 351 -17.57 24.03 -26.73
N GLY A 352 -17.38 24.27 -25.43
CA GLY A 352 -18.31 23.84 -24.38
C GLY A 352 -18.11 22.40 -23.90
N MET A 353 -17.11 21.68 -24.42
CA MET A 353 -16.68 20.38 -23.92
C MET A 353 -15.43 20.59 -23.05
N ASP A 354 -15.56 20.29 -21.77
CA ASP A 354 -14.46 20.34 -20.82
C ASP A 354 -14.00 18.88 -20.57
N PRO A 355 -12.73 18.53 -20.84
CA PRO A 355 -12.23 17.18 -20.58
C PRO A 355 -12.35 16.72 -19.13
N ALA A 356 -12.44 17.64 -18.16
CA ALA A 356 -12.68 17.33 -16.75
C ALA A 356 -14.10 16.79 -16.49
N HIS A 357 -15.05 17.01 -17.41
CA HIS A 357 -16.42 16.47 -17.33
C HIS A 357 -16.57 15.10 -18.01
N GLU A 358 -15.51 14.58 -18.64
CA GLU A 358 -15.53 13.32 -19.39
C GLU A 358 -14.95 12.18 -18.55
N MET A 359 -15.79 11.21 -18.13
CA MET A 359 -15.37 10.12 -17.24
C MET A 359 -14.15 9.35 -17.76
N GLU A 360 -14.14 9.00 -19.05
CA GLU A 360 -13.01 8.32 -19.69
C GLU A 360 -11.68 9.10 -19.56
N THR A 361 -11.73 10.43 -19.73
CA THR A 361 -10.56 11.29 -19.56
C THR A 361 -10.11 11.31 -18.10
N VAL A 362 -11.06 11.41 -17.16
CA VAL A 362 -10.77 11.40 -15.72
C VAL A 362 -10.14 10.07 -15.29
N LEU A 363 -10.68 8.94 -15.71
CA LEU A 363 -10.12 7.62 -15.42
C LEU A 363 -8.73 7.45 -16.04
N ALA A 364 -8.52 7.90 -17.29
CA ALA A 364 -7.21 7.88 -17.93
C ALA A 364 -6.16 8.75 -17.20
N ILE A 365 -6.57 9.87 -16.58
CA ILE A 365 -5.70 10.67 -15.72
C ILE A 365 -5.24 9.85 -14.51
N PHE A 366 -6.14 9.14 -13.84
CA PHE A 366 -5.79 8.33 -12.66
C PHE A 366 -4.99 7.08 -13.00
N GLU A 367 -5.22 6.46 -14.16
CA GLU A 367 -4.32 5.43 -14.70
C GLU A 367 -2.90 5.98 -14.88
N ALA A 368 -2.76 7.19 -15.45
CA ALA A 368 -1.45 7.81 -15.65
C ALA A 368 -0.78 8.15 -14.31
N ILE A 369 -1.54 8.61 -13.31
CA ILE A 369 -1.05 8.84 -11.95
C ILE A 369 -0.56 7.53 -11.34
N ALA A 370 -1.36 6.46 -11.39
CA ALA A 370 -1.00 5.15 -10.83
C ALA A 370 0.20 4.51 -11.54
N ALA A 371 0.35 4.73 -12.85
CA ALA A 371 1.46 4.19 -13.63
C ALA A 371 2.79 4.93 -13.42
N GLN A 372 2.75 6.26 -13.26
CA GLN A 372 3.96 7.11 -13.34
C GLN A 372 4.24 7.94 -12.08
N GLY A 373 3.37 7.92 -11.07
CA GLY A 373 3.52 8.70 -9.84
C GLY A 373 3.31 10.21 -10.05
N LEU A 374 2.44 10.57 -10.99
CA LEU A 374 2.17 11.97 -11.35
C LEU A 374 1.32 12.68 -10.28
N ARG A 375 1.35 14.01 -10.29
CA ARG A 375 0.47 14.84 -9.43
C ARG A 375 -0.48 15.67 -10.28
N LEU A 376 -1.64 16.03 -9.74
CA LEU A 376 -2.54 16.96 -10.41
C LEU A 376 -2.07 18.40 -10.21
N SER A 377 -2.22 19.24 -11.23
CA SER A 377 -2.12 20.69 -11.05
C SER A 377 -3.31 21.21 -10.24
N ARG A 378 -3.13 22.33 -9.52
CA ARG A 378 -4.23 23.00 -8.77
C ARG A 378 -5.48 23.22 -9.62
N ASN A 379 -5.31 23.65 -10.87
CA ASN A 379 -6.42 23.87 -11.79
C ASN A 379 -7.12 22.56 -12.19
N ALA A 380 -6.36 21.48 -12.38
CA ALA A 380 -6.93 20.16 -12.67
C ALA A 380 -7.77 19.66 -11.49
N GLU A 381 -7.24 19.70 -10.27
CA GLU A 381 -7.98 19.26 -9.09
C GLU A 381 -9.27 20.04 -8.86
N MET A 382 -9.24 21.38 -9.01
CA MET A 382 -10.42 22.22 -8.87
C MET A 382 -11.49 21.86 -9.90
N ARG A 383 -11.09 21.73 -11.17
CA ARG A 383 -12.02 21.35 -12.25
C ARG A 383 -12.62 19.96 -12.03
N LEU A 384 -11.84 19.00 -11.55
CA LEU A 384 -12.33 17.65 -11.23
C LEU A 384 -13.30 17.66 -10.05
N ALA A 385 -13.00 18.41 -8.98
CA ALA A 385 -13.90 18.55 -7.84
C ALA A 385 -15.24 19.19 -8.23
N ASP A 386 -15.21 20.24 -9.07
CA ASP A 386 -16.41 20.90 -9.58
C ASP A 386 -17.21 20.00 -10.54
N ALA A 387 -16.53 19.08 -11.23
CA ALA A 387 -17.11 18.16 -12.21
C ALA A 387 -17.85 16.97 -11.59
N LEU A 388 -17.69 16.69 -10.29
CA LEU A 388 -18.23 15.49 -9.62
C LEU A 388 -19.71 15.20 -9.93
N PRO A 389 -20.65 16.18 -9.87
CA PRO A 389 -22.05 15.91 -10.18
C PRO A 389 -22.28 15.46 -11.63
N MET A 390 -21.47 15.95 -12.57
CA MET A 390 -21.57 15.57 -13.99
C MET A 390 -20.94 14.21 -14.25
N LEU A 391 -19.79 13.94 -13.62
CA LEU A 391 -19.11 12.64 -13.67
C LEU A 391 -20.00 11.52 -13.12
N SER A 392 -20.77 11.80 -12.07
CA SER A 392 -21.73 10.83 -11.52
C SER A 392 -22.81 10.39 -12.51
N ALA A 393 -23.18 11.22 -13.47
CA ALA A 393 -24.20 10.90 -14.44
C ALA A 393 -23.68 10.08 -15.64
N SER A 394 -22.36 10.01 -15.81
CA SER A 394 -21.69 9.35 -16.95
C SER A 394 -20.86 8.12 -16.55
N LEU A 395 -20.84 7.76 -15.26
CA LEU A 395 -20.20 6.54 -14.80
C LEU A 395 -20.98 5.31 -15.28
N GLU A 396 -20.33 4.46 -16.07
CA GLU A 396 -20.87 3.17 -16.50
C GLU A 396 -20.32 2.06 -15.61
N ASP A 397 -21.19 1.13 -15.19
CA ASP A 397 -20.81 -0.10 -14.49
C ASP A 397 -20.28 -1.17 -15.48
N GLY A 398 -19.76 -2.28 -14.95
CA GLY A 398 -19.38 -3.47 -15.73
C GLY A 398 -17.90 -3.54 -16.14
N PRO A 399 -17.58 -4.30 -17.20
CA PRO A 399 -16.20 -4.59 -17.59
C PRO A 399 -15.37 -3.36 -17.98
N ALA A 400 -16.01 -2.29 -18.46
CA ALA A 400 -15.34 -1.04 -18.81
C ALA A 400 -14.79 -0.33 -17.56
N LEU A 401 -15.59 -0.26 -16.49
CA LEU A 401 -15.16 0.27 -15.19
C LEU A 401 -14.03 -0.59 -14.60
N TRP A 402 -14.17 -1.91 -14.67
CA TRP A 402 -13.15 -2.83 -14.18
C TRP A 402 -11.82 -2.65 -14.90
N ARG A 403 -11.81 -2.45 -16.23
CA ARG A 403 -10.57 -2.18 -16.99
C ARG A 403 -9.78 -1.00 -16.40
N HIS A 404 -10.47 0.11 -16.14
CA HIS A 404 -9.84 1.30 -15.55
C HIS A 404 -9.42 1.07 -14.10
N LEU A 405 -10.31 0.51 -13.28
CA LEU A 405 -10.02 0.26 -11.87
C LEU A 405 -8.84 -0.72 -11.71
N SER A 406 -8.80 -1.79 -12.51
CA SER A 406 -7.70 -2.75 -12.57
C SER A 406 -6.38 -2.07 -12.96
N ALA A 407 -6.38 -1.20 -13.98
CA ALA A 407 -5.18 -0.45 -14.38
C ALA A 407 -4.69 0.52 -13.29
N ILE A 408 -5.61 1.15 -12.55
CA ILE A 408 -5.28 2.00 -11.40
C ILE A 408 -4.71 1.16 -10.26
N LEU A 409 -5.36 0.06 -9.90
CA LEU A 409 -5.00 -0.82 -8.78
C LEU A 409 -3.67 -1.52 -8.98
N THR A 410 -3.35 -1.93 -10.21
CA THR A 410 -2.11 -2.63 -10.56
C THR A 410 -0.96 -1.67 -10.90
N GLY A 411 -1.21 -0.36 -10.95
CA GLY A 411 -0.17 0.64 -11.15
C GLY A 411 0.76 0.76 -9.93
N PRO A 412 2.09 0.91 -10.10
CA PRO A 412 3.05 0.97 -9.01
C PRO A 412 2.88 2.13 -8.01
N PHE A 413 2.05 3.12 -8.36
CA PHE A 413 1.68 4.26 -7.52
C PHE A 413 0.16 4.27 -7.24
N ALA A 414 -0.48 3.09 -7.21
CA ALA A 414 -1.91 2.93 -6.97
C ALA A 414 -2.37 3.65 -5.70
N GLY A 415 -1.65 3.53 -4.58
CA GLY A 415 -2.04 4.22 -3.33
C GLY A 415 -2.01 5.75 -3.47
N GLN A 416 -1.12 6.33 -4.28
CA GLN A 416 -1.13 7.76 -4.57
C GLN A 416 -2.35 8.16 -5.42
N ALA A 417 -2.67 7.36 -6.43
CA ALA A 417 -3.85 7.59 -7.27
C ALA A 417 -5.13 7.50 -6.43
N LEU A 418 -5.29 6.43 -5.65
CA LEU A 418 -6.45 6.20 -4.79
C LEU A 418 -6.63 7.28 -3.73
N ARG A 419 -5.56 7.71 -3.05
CA ARG A 419 -5.64 8.86 -2.11
C ARG A 419 -6.10 10.14 -2.80
N THR A 420 -5.63 10.37 -4.03
CA THR A 420 -6.01 11.55 -4.83
C THR A 420 -7.48 11.46 -5.27
N MET A 421 -7.93 10.28 -5.70
CA MET A 421 -9.32 10.02 -6.06
C MET A 421 -10.25 10.19 -4.86
N HIS A 422 -9.86 9.66 -3.70
CA HIS A 422 -10.57 9.77 -2.43
C HIS A 422 -10.67 11.22 -1.97
N ALA A 423 -9.56 11.98 -2.02
CA ALA A 423 -9.57 13.40 -1.68
C ALA A 423 -10.47 14.25 -2.59
N LEU A 424 -10.69 13.80 -3.84
CA LEU A 424 -11.56 14.45 -4.82
C LEU A 424 -12.97 13.85 -4.88
N GLY A 425 -13.32 12.87 -4.05
CA GLY A 425 -14.65 12.20 -4.07
C GLY A 425 -14.90 11.28 -5.26
N ILE A 426 -13.89 11.04 -6.10
CA ILE A 426 -13.98 10.22 -7.31
C ILE A 426 -13.95 8.73 -6.97
N LEU A 427 -13.22 8.34 -5.91
CA LEU A 427 -13.18 6.95 -5.47
C LEU A 427 -14.54 6.52 -4.95
N GLU A 428 -15.19 7.34 -4.12
CA GLU A 428 -16.51 7.06 -3.54
C GLU A 428 -17.62 7.14 -4.58
N LEU A 429 -17.38 7.83 -5.70
CA LEU A 429 -18.29 7.79 -6.84
C LEU A 429 -18.29 6.40 -7.51
N MET A 430 -17.10 5.79 -7.67
CA MET A 430 -16.95 4.45 -8.26
C MET A 430 -17.29 3.32 -7.27
N LEU A 431 -16.93 3.52 -6.01
CA LEU A 431 -17.07 2.56 -4.92
C LEU A 431 -17.74 3.25 -3.71
N PRO A 432 -19.08 3.43 -3.75
CA PRO A 432 -19.83 4.06 -2.65
C PRO A 432 -19.64 3.38 -1.29
N GLU A 433 -19.31 2.09 -1.30
CA GLU A 433 -18.92 1.30 -0.13
C GLU A 433 -17.79 1.94 0.68
N PHE A 434 -16.85 2.62 0.02
CA PHE A 434 -15.68 3.24 0.64
C PHE A 434 -16.04 4.48 1.49
N HIS A 435 -17.19 5.10 1.26
CA HIS A 435 -17.65 6.27 2.02
C HIS A 435 -17.76 6.00 3.53
N GLY A 436 -18.08 4.76 3.93
CA GLY A 436 -18.23 4.39 5.33
C GLY A 436 -16.95 4.53 6.16
N ILE A 437 -15.79 4.42 5.49
CA ILE A 437 -14.47 4.39 6.13
C ILE A 437 -13.65 5.68 5.93
N ASP A 438 -14.22 6.71 5.30
CA ASP A 438 -13.58 8.01 5.14
C ASP A 438 -13.16 8.60 6.49
N ALA A 439 -11.85 8.80 6.66
CA ALA A 439 -11.19 9.26 7.87
C ALA A 439 -11.70 8.56 9.14
N LEU A 440 -12.04 7.27 9.03
CA LEU A 440 -12.63 6.51 10.13
C LEU A 440 -11.56 6.15 11.16
N VAL A 441 -11.72 6.70 12.37
CA VAL A 441 -10.90 6.38 13.54
C VAL A 441 -11.52 5.22 14.28
N ILE A 442 -10.80 4.10 14.34
CA ILE A 442 -11.12 2.97 15.20
C ILE A 442 -10.04 2.87 16.26
N ARG A 443 -10.47 2.94 17.51
CA ARG A 443 -9.57 2.95 18.65
C ARG A 443 -9.20 1.53 19.02
N ASP A 444 -8.11 1.05 18.46
CA ASP A 444 -7.47 -0.16 18.95
C ASP A 444 -5.98 0.08 19.18
N ALA A 445 -5.35 -0.84 19.92
CA ALA A 445 -3.98 -0.69 20.39
C ALA A 445 -2.94 -0.91 19.28
N TYR A 446 -3.35 -1.33 18.09
CA TYR A 446 -2.45 -1.82 17.05
C TYR A 446 -2.37 -0.86 15.87
N HIS A 447 -3.49 -0.28 15.44
CA HIS A 447 -3.51 0.62 14.27
C HIS A 447 -2.98 2.00 14.62
N ARG A 448 -2.10 2.50 13.75
CA ARG A 448 -1.63 3.89 13.80
C ARG A 448 -2.40 4.82 12.88
N TYR A 449 -3.09 4.28 11.88
CA TYR A 449 -3.73 5.05 10.81
C TYR A 449 -5.26 4.88 10.81
N THR A 450 -5.99 5.82 10.17
CA THR A 450 -7.42 5.63 9.87
C THR A 450 -7.61 4.46 8.90
N VAL A 451 -8.83 3.91 8.85
CA VAL A 451 -9.13 2.68 8.09
C VAL A 451 -8.88 2.86 6.58
N ASP A 452 -9.28 3.99 6.00
CA ASP A 452 -9.02 4.36 4.61
C ASP A 452 -7.52 4.45 4.30
N GLU A 453 -6.74 5.17 5.12
CA GLU A 453 -5.30 5.30 4.93
C GLU A 453 -4.56 3.97 5.09
N HIS A 454 -4.94 3.17 6.09
CA HIS A 454 -4.40 1.82 6.29
C HIS A 454 -4.60 0.97 5.03
N THR A 455 -5.79 1.05 4.42
CA THR A 455 -6.11 0.36 3.16
C THR A 455 -5.18 0.78 2.02
N PHE A 456 -4.92 2.09 1.86
CA PHE A 456 -3.99 2.57 0.83
C PHE A 456 -2.53 2.21 1.11
N LEU A 457 -2.12 2.23 2.38
CA LEU A 457 -0.76 1.84 2.79
C LEU A 457 -0.51 0.33 2.58
N LEU A 458 -1.53 -0.51 2.78
CA LEU A 458 -1.49 -1.92 2.43
C LEU A 458 -1.20 -2.10 0.94
N ILE A 459 -1.93 -1.37 0.08
CA ILE A 459 -1.72 -1.38 -1.38
C ILE A 459 -0.32 -0.88 -1.76
N ASP A 460 0.17 0.20 -1.14
CA ASP A 460 1.54 0.69 -1.35
C ASP A 460 2.58 -0.35 -0.96
N THR A 461 2.33 -1.08 0.13
CA THR A 461 3.23 -2.15 0.62
C THR A 461 3.29 -3.30 -0.37
N LEU A 462 2.14 -3.75 -0.89
CA LEU A 462 2.06 -4.79 -1.92
C LEU A 462 2.85 -4.41 -3.18
N HIS A 463 2.72 -3.16 -3.65
CA HIS A 463 3.50 -2.63 -4.77
C HIS A 463 4.99 -2.48 -4.44
N GLY A 464 5.30 -2.17 -3.19
CA GLY A 464 6.65 -1.92 -2.69
C GLY A 464 7.52 -3.17 -2.47
N LEU A 465 6.92 -4.36 -2.34
CA LEU A 465 7.63 -5.63 -2.10
C LEU A 465 8.92 -5.84 -2.95
N PRO A 466 8.92 -5.58 -4.28
CA PRO A 466 10.10 -5.79 -5.13
C PRO A 466 11.19 -4.71 -4.96
N ARG A 467 10.86 -3.59 -4.32
CA ARG A 467 11.72 -2.38 -4.25
C ARG A 467 12.50 -2.30 -2.93
N VAL A 468 12.15 -3.10 -1.92
CA VAL A 468 12.82 -3.09 -0.62
C VAL A 468 14.22 -3.69 -0.78
N MET A 469 15.25 -2.85 -0.69
CA MET A 469 16.64 -3.25 -0.92
C MET A 469 17.48 -3.36 0.37
N GLU A 470 17.04 -2.75 1.48
CA GLU A 470 17.82 -2.65 2.72
C GLU A 470 16.96 -2.84 3.97
N GLY A 471 17.58 -3.28 5.07
CA GLY A 471 16.94 -3.46 6.38
C GLY A 471 16.60 -4.92 6.75
N PRO A 472 16.16 -5.16 7.99
CA PRO A 472 15.98 -6.51 8.55
C PRO A 472 14.86 -7.32 7.89
N LEU A 473 13.99 -6.67 7.10
CA LEU A 473 12.89 -7.31 6.38
C LEU A 473 13.17 -7.51 4.89
N ALA A 474 14.31 -7.06 4.36
CA ALA A 474 14.58 -7.06 2.91
C ALA A 474 14.51 -8.45 2.29
N GLU A 475 15.09 -9.47 2.94
CA GLU A 475 15.01 -10.86 2.45
C GLU A 475 13.58 -11.39 2.43
N TRP A 476 12.77 -11.05 3.43
CA TRP A 476 11.37 -11.45 3.50
C TRP A 476 10.53 -10.75 2.44
N ALA A 477 10.69 -9.43 2.27
CA ALA A 477 10.03 -8.66 1.24
C ALA A 477 10.31 -9.23 -0.16
N LYS A 478 11.56 -9.66 -0.42
CA LYS A 478 11.91 -10.35 -1.66
C LYS A 478 11.17 -11.68 -1.82
N LYS A 479 11.12 -12.52 -0.78
CA LYS A 479 10.41 -13.81 -0.81
C LYS A 479 8.91 -13.64 -1.07
N PHE A 480 8.24 -12.75 -0.34
CA PHE A 480 6.81 -12.48 -0.56
C PHE A 480 6.54 -11.75 -1.87
N GLY A 481 7.51 -10.97 -2.38
CA GLY A 481 7.46 -10.37 -3.71
C GLY A 481 7.45 -11.42 -4.83
N ILE A 482 8.22 -12.51 -4.69
CA ILE A 482 8.19 -13.65 -5.62
C ILE A 482 6.80 -14.29 -5.61
N ILE A 483 6.26 -14.60 -4.41
CA ILE A 483 4.91 -15.16 -4.29
C ILE A 483 3.86 -14.26 -4.94
N ARG A 484 3.97 -12.93 -4.74
CA ARG A 484 3.06 -11.97 -5.35
C ARG A 484 3.11 -12.02 -6.88
N ASP A 485 4.29 -12.16 -7.46
CA ASP A 485 4.49 -12.20 -8.92
C ASP A 485 3.97 -13.51 -9.55
N GLU A 486 3.78 -14.55 -8.75
CA GLU A 486 3.15 -15.82 -9.14
C GLU A 486 1.62 -15.81 -9.05
N ILE A 487 1.00 -14.76 -8.50
CA ILE A 487 -0.46 -14.67 -8.39
C ILE A 487 -1.07 -14.39 -9.78
N GLU A 488 -1.84 -15.34 -10.28
CA GLU A 488 -2.52 -15.23 -11.58
C GLU A 488 -3.49 -14.04 -11.59
N HIS A 489 -4.28 -13.90 -10.52
CA HIS A 489 -5.35 -12.90 -10.42
C HIS A 489 -4.94 -11.68 -9.58
N THR A 490 -3.76 -11.13 -9.87
CA THR A 490 -3.17 -10.02 -9.10
C THR A 490 -4.10 -8.80 -8.96
N ALA A 491 -4.86 -8.44 -10.00
CA ALA A 491 -5.81 -7.32 -9.90
C ALA A 491 -6.92 -7.56 -8.85
N LEU A 492 -7.38 -8.81 -8.70
CA LEU A 492 -8.39 -9.18 -7.70
C LEU A 492 -7.82 -9.15 -6.28
N LEU A 493 -6.53 -9.45 -6.09
CA LEU A 493 -5.84 -9.24 -4.81
C LEU A 493 -5.92 -7.76 -4.39
N TYR A 494 -5.61 -6.83 -5.29
CA TYR A 494 -5.66 -5.40 -5.00
C TYR A 494 -7.09 -4.89 -4.78
N LEU A 495 -8.08 -5.43 -5.50
CA LEU A 495 -9.48 -5.10 -5.26
C LEU A 495 -9.94 -5.59 -3.89
N ALA A 496 -9.59 -6.82 -3.50
CA ALA A 496 -9.88 -7.34 -2.17
C ALA A 496 -9.19 -6.49 -1.08
N ALA A 497 -7.93 -6.09 -1.31
CA ALA A 497 -7.22 -5.15 -0.43
C ALA A 497 -7.97 -3.84 -0.26
N LEU A 498 -8.47 -3.25 -1.34
CA LEU A 498 -9.24 -2.00 -1.28
C LEU A 498 -10.55 -2.14 -0.49
N LEU A 499 -11.16 -3.34 -0.47
CA LEU A 499 -12.50 -3.55 0.08
C LEU A 499 -12.53 -4.23 1.46
N HIS A 500 -11.42 -4.82 1.91
CA HIS A 500 -11.40 -5.75 3.05
C HIS A 500 -11.96 -5.20 4.36
N ASP A 501 -11.83 -3.88 4.57
CA ASP A 501 -12.19 -3.21 5.82
C ASP A 501 -13.37 -2.24 5.68
N THR A 502 -14.02 -2.19 4.51
CA THR A 502 -15.17 -1.31 4.27
C THR A 502 -16.34 -1.52 5.24
N GLY A 503 -16.50 -2.73 5.75
CA GLY A 503 -17.50 -3.10 6.76
C GLY A 503 -17.27 -2.47 8.14
N LYS A 504 -16.05 -2.02 8.47
CA LYS A 504 -15.74 -1.38 9.76
C LYS A 504 -16.48 -0.04 9.97
N GLY A 505 -16.99 0.57 8.90
CA GLY A 505 -17.84 1.77 8.95
C GLY A 505 -19.28 1.52 9.40
N ARG A 506 -19.67 0.27 9.66
CA ARG A 506 -21.03 -0.13 10.09
C ARG A 506 -21.01 -0.69 11.51
N SER A 507 -22.13 -0.51 12.20
CA SER A 507 -22.35 -1.08 13.54
C SER A 507 -22.74 -2.55 13.44
N GLY A 508 -21.74 -3.43 13.35
CA GLY A 508 -21.86 -4.90 13.43
C GLY A 508 -20.63 -5.50 14.12
N ASP A 509 -20.75 -6.73 14.66
CA ASP A 509 -19.69 -7.36 15.46
C ASP A 509 -18.56 -7.95 14.61
N ASP A 510 -18.82 -8.30 13.35
CA ASP A 510 -17.84 -8.91 12.43
C ASP A 510 -17.73 -8.08 11.14
N HIS A 511 -16.64 -7.31 11.02
CA HIS A 511 -16.42 -6.45 9.87
C HIS A 511 -16.08 -7.24 8.60
N ALA A 512 -15.48 -8.43 8.70
CA ALA A 512 -15.10 -9.22 7.53
C ALA A 512 -16.35 -9.70 6.78
N VAL A 513 -17.39 -10.10 7.52
CA VAL A 513 -18.68 -10.49 6.95
C VAL A 513 -19.36 -9.30 6.26
N GLU A 514 -19.37 -8.13 6.89
CA GLU A 514 -19.99 -6.94 6.30
C GLU A 514 -19.20 -6.41 5.09
N SER A 515 -17.86 -6.38 5.15
CA SER A 515 -17.00 -6.07 4.01
C SER A 515 -17.24 -7.04 2.86
N SER A 516 -17.40 -8.34 3.13
CA SER A 516 -17.70 -9.34 2.10
C SER A 516 -19.07 -9.11 1.47
N ARG A 517 -20.10 -8.78 2.27
CA ARG A 517 -21.43 -8.40 1.75
C ARG A 517 -21.38 -7.17 0.85
N MET A 518 -20.55 -6.18 1.21
CA MET A 518 -20.33 -4.97 0.42
C MET A 518 -19.56 -5.28 -0.86
N ALA A 519 -18.50 -6.09 -0.79
CA ALA A 519 -17.72 -6.53 -1.94
C ALA A 519 -18.56 -7.36 -2.94
N GLN A 520 -19.56 -8.12 -2.47
CA GLN A 520 -20.48 -8.84 -3.35
C GLN A 520 -21.26 -7.87 -4.27
N SER A 521 -21.69 -6.72 -3.72
CA SER A 521 -22.34 -5.65 -4.50
C SER A 521 -21.39 -5.08 -5.55
N VAL A 522 -20.12 -4.86 -5.18
CA VAL A 522 -19.08 -4.38 -6.11
C VAL A 522 -18.84 -5.41 -7.22
N CYS A 523 -18.65 -6.69 -6.90
CA CYS A 523 -18.42 -7.75 -7.89
C CYS A 523 -19.58 -7.84 -8.89
N SER A 524 -20.83 -7.69 -8.42
CA SER A 524 -22.01 -7.65 -9.28
C SER A 524 -22.04 -6.42 -10.19
N ARG A 525 -21.66 -5.23 -9.69
CA ARG A 525 -21.54 -4.02 -10.54
C ARG A 525 -20.43 -4.15 -11.58
N LEU A 526 -19.35 -4.84 -11.26
CA LEU A 526 -18.23 -5.07 -12.19
C LEU A 526 -18.48 -6.24 -13.16
N GLU A 527 -19.64 -6.92 -13.05
CA GLU A 527 -20.03 -8.09 -13.86
C GLU A 527 -19.04 -9.28 -13.79
N PHE A 528 -18.44 -9.50 -12.61
CA PHE A 528 -17.54 -10.61 -12.39
C PHE A 528 -18.23 -11.97 -12.48
N ASP A 529 -17.49 -12.97 -12.95
CA ASP A 529 -17.96 -14.35 -12.93
C ASP A 529 -17.91 -14.96 -11.52
N LEU A 530 -18.36 -16.21 -11.40
CA LEU A 530 -18.40 -16.92 -10.11
C LEU A 530 -17.01 -17.20 -9.53
N HIS A 531 -16.01 -17.39 -10.38
CA HIS A 531 -14.64 -17.66 -9.96
C HIS A 531 -14.00 -16.38 -9.42
N GLU A 532 -14.05 -15.29 -10.18
CA GLU A 532 -13.53 -13.98 -9.80
C GLU A 532 -14.20 -13.47 -8.51
N THR A 533 -15.54 -13.56 -8.44
CA THR A 533 -16.31 -13.23 -7.24
C THR A 533 -15.88 -14.09 -6.06
N GLY A 534 -15.71 -15.40 -6.26
CA GLY A 534 -15.28 -16.34 -5.22
C GLY A 534 -13.90 -15.99 -4.63
N LEU A 535 -12.93 -15.62 -5.48
CA LEU A 535 -11.59 -15.22 -5.05
C LEU A 535 -11.63 -13.97 -4.16
N VAL A 536 -12.30 -12.91 -4.60
CA VAL A 536 -12.39 -11.64 -3.85
C VAL A 536 -13.10 -11.85 -2.52
N LEU A 537 -14.24 -12.53 -2.51
CA LEU A 537 -15.02 -12.73 -1.29
C LEU A 537 -14.32 -13.67 -0.31
N SER A 538 -13.70 -14.76 -0.78
CA SER A 538 -12.95 -15.66 0.09
C SER A 538 -11.77 -14.94 0.75
N LEU A 539 -11.02 -14.14 -0.01
CA LEU A 539 -9.90 -13.39 0.54
C LEU A 539 -10.36 -12.39 1.61
N ILE A 540 -11.43 -11.63 1.36
CA ILE A 540 -12.00 -10.70 2.35
C ILE A 540 -12.55 -11.44 3.57
N GLN A 541 -13.22 -12.59 3.41
CA GLN A 541 -13.73 -13.34 4.57
C GLN A 541 -12.60 -13.92 5.43
N ASN A 542 -11.52 -14.36 4.79
CA ASN A 542 -10.43 -15.07 5.45
C ASN A 542 -9.22 -14.18 5.79
N HIS A 543 -9.25 -12.86 5.54
CA HIS A 543 -8.06 -12.00 5.66
C HIS A 543 -7.40 -12.00 7.05
N LEU A 544 -8.16 -12.28 8.12
CA LEU A 544 -7.65 -12.40 9.49
C LEU A 544 -7.20 -13.82 9.86
N GLU A 545 -7.55 -14.83 9.08
CA GLU A 545 -7.36 -16.23 9.44
C GLU A 545 -5.89 -16.59 9.60
N MET A 546 -5.03 -16.09 8.70
CA MET A 546 -3.61 -16.37 8.79
C MET A 546 -2.98 -15.71 10.02
N SER A 547 -3.32 -14.43 10.28
CA SER A 547 -2.88 -13.71 11.48
C SER A 547 -3.37 -14.38 12.78
N ASN A 548 -4.59 -14.91 12.78
CA ASN A 548 -5.15 -15.68 13.89
C ASN A 548 -4.45 -17.04 14.08
N ALA A 549 -4.10 -17.73 13.00
CA ALA A 549 -3.35 -18.99 13.04
C ALA A 549 -1.96 -18.81 13.64
N LEU A 550 -1.30 -17.66 13.42
CA LEU A 550 -0.01 -17.33 14.05
C LEU A 550 -0.06 -17.22 15.59
N ARG A 551 -1.25 -17.12 16.19
CA ARG A 551 -1.43 -17.13 17.66
C ARG A 551 -1.49 -18.55 18.24
N ARG A 552 -1.54 -19.57 17.38
CA ARG A 552 -1.58 -20.99 17.72
C ARG A 552 -0.21 -21.62 17.42
N ASP A 553 -0.07 -22.90 17.76
CA ASP A 553 1.12 -23.66 17.37
C ASP A 553 1.06 -23.96 15.87
N ILE A 554 1.83 -23.21 15.07
CA ILE A 554 1.91 -23.38 13.61
C ILE A 554 2.63 -24.67 13.18
N PHE A 555 3.19 -25.44 14.12
CA PHE A 555 3.78 -26.76 13.88
C PHE A 555 2.80 -27.90 14.09
N ASP A 556 1.63 -27.62 14.66
CA ASP A 556 0.56 -28.60 14.82
C ASP A 556 -0.12 -28.88 13.47
N GLN A 557 -0.15 -30.17 13.09
CA GLN A 557 -0.75 -30.63 11.84
C GLN A 557 -2.26 -30.36 11.79
N GLU A 558 -2.95 -30.39 12.94
CA GLU A 558 -4.38 -30.08 12.97
C GLU A 558 -4.64 -28.60 12.66
N THR A 559 -3.80 -27.71 13.19
CA THR A 559 -3.84 -26.27 12.88
C THR A 559 -3.61 -26.01 11.38
N VAL A 560 -2.61 -26.65 10.77
CA VAL A 560 -2.34 -26.56 9.32
C VAL A 560 -3.52 -27.09 8.50
N ARG A 561 -4.08 -28.25 8.87
CA ARG A 561 -5.25 -28.84 8.21
C ARG A 561 -6.47 -27.91 8.26
N ILE A 562 -6.80 -27.36 9.44
CA ILE A 562 -7.93 -26.45 9.60
C ILE A 562 -7.72 -25.20 8.73
N PHE A 563 -6.50 -24.64 8.72
CA PHE A 563 -6.20 -23.48 7.90
C PHE A 563 -6.27 -23.79 6.40
N ALA A 564 -5.69 -24.91 5.95
CA ALA A 564 -5.76 -25.38 4.57
C ALA A 564 -7.21 -25.56 4.10
N SER A 565 -8.10 -26.05 4.96
CA SER A 565 -9.52 -26.24 4.63
C SER A 565 -10.28 -24.93 4.35
N LYS A 566 -9.79 -23.79 4.88
CA LYS A 566 -10.37 -22.46 4.64
C LYS A 566 -9.89 -21.85 3.32
N VAL A 567 -8.61 -22.04 3.00
CA VAL A 567 -7.96 -21.42 1.83
C VAL A 567 -8.16 -22.24 0.55
N GLN A 568 -8.22 -23.57 0.68
CA GLN A 568 -8.60 -24.55 -0.35
C GLN A 568 -7.66 -24.68 -1.58
N THR A 569 -7.05 -23.60 -2.06
CA THR A 569 -6.20 -23.60 -3.26
C THR A 569 -4.87 -22.89 -3.04
N HIS A 570 -3.86 -23.21 -3.87
CA HIS A 570 -2.57 -22.52 -3.84
C HIS A 570 -2.71 -21.03 -4.20
N GLU A 571 -3.56 -20.69 -5.18
CA GLU A 571 -3.80 -19.28 -5.56
C GLU A 571 -4.35 -18.47 -4.36
N GLN A 572 -5.38 -18.97 -3.67
CA GLN A 572 -5.90 -18.28 -2.47
C GLN A 572 -4.86 -18.22 -1.34
N LEU A 573 -4.00 -19.23 -1.23
CA LEU A 573 -2.92 -19.25 -0.24
C LEU A 573 -1.86 -18.19 -0.53
N ARG A 574 -1.44 -18.06 -1.80
CA ARG A 574 -0.51 -17.03 -2.28
C ARG A 574 -1.10 -15.63 -2.04
N MET A 575 -2.36 -15.42 -2.43
CA MET A 575 -3.07 -14.16 -2.20
C MET A 575 -3.16 -13.82 -0.71
N LEU A 576 -3.60 -14.77 0.13
CA LEU A 576 -3.78 -14.53 1.57
C LEU A 576 -2.46 -14.26 2.28
N VAL A 577 -1.38 -14.99 1.99
CA VAL A 577 -0.10 -14.76 2.69
C VAL A 577 0.50 -13.40 2.36
N VAL A 578 0.48 -13.00 1.08
CA VAL A 578 1.00 -11.71 0.64
C VAL A 578 0.12 -10.57 1.17
N PHE A 579 -1.20 -10.76 1.17
CA PHE A 579 -2.14 -9.84 1.81
C PHE A 579 -1.83 -9.67 3.29
N THR A 580 -1.77 -10.76 4.07
CA THR A 580 -1.52 -10.71 5.51
C THR A 580 -0.16 -10.10 5.83
N TYR A 581 0.87 -10.36 5.02
CA TYR A 581 2.16 -9.70 5.15
C TYR A 581 2.03 -8.18 5.02
N ALA A 582 1.36 -7.71 3.96
CA ALA A 582 1.18 -6.30 3.69
C ALA A 582 0.29 -5.61 4.73
N ASP A 583 -0.79 -6.27 5.15
CA ASP A 583 -1.71 -5.82 6.20
C ASP A 583 -0.97 -5.57 7.52
N ILE A 584 -0.22 -6.57 8.01
CA ILE A 584 0.57 -6.42 9.25
C ILE A 584 1.60 -5.29 9.13
N ASN A 585 2.18 -5.08 7.94
CA ASN A 585 3.14 -3.99 7.72
C ASN A 585 2.47 -2.61 7.69
N ALA A 586 1.27 -2.51 7.14
CA ALA A 586 0.48 -1.29 7.01
C ALA A 586 -0.16 -0.80 8.33
N VAL A 587 -0.10 -1.61 9.39
CA VAL A 587 -0.61 -1.24 10.71
C VAL A 587 0.31 -0.25 11.44
N HIS A 588 1.62 -0.54 11.46
CA HIS A 588 2.68 0.28 12.08
C HIS A 588 4.05 -0.13 11.52
N PRO A 589 5.03 0.80 11.35
CA PRO A 589 6.37 0.45 10.84
C PRO A 589 7.07 -0.72 11.56
N ASP A 590 6.85 -0.83 12.88
CA ASP A 590 7.42 -1.90 13.72
C ASP A 590 6.48 -3.11 13.92
N ALA A 591 5.27 -3.11 13.36
CA ALA A 591 4.30 -4.19 13.57
C ALA A 591 4.77 -5.51 12.94
N LEU A 592 5.36 -5.44 11.74
CA LEU A 592 5.95 -6.59 11.07
C LEU A 592 7.40 -6.76 11.54
N THR A 593 7.68 -7.84 12.26
CA THR A 593 9.04 -8.20 12.68
C THR A 593 9.57 -9.36 11.82
N PRO A 594 10.90 -9.55 11.70
CA PRO A 594 11.47 -10.69 10.98
C PRO A 594 10.94 -12.04 11.47
N TRP A 595 10.69 -12.17 12.77
CA TRP A 595 10.10 -13.36 13.36
C TRP A 595 8.65 -13.60 12.91
N LYS A 596 7.82 -12.55 12.81
CA LYS A 596 6.45 -12.68 12.26
C LYS A 596 6.48 -13.05 10.78
N ALA A 597 7.37 -12.44 10.00
CA ALA A 597 7.55 -12.77 8.59
C ALA A 597 8.00 -14.23 8.40
N GLU A 598 8.91 -14.71 9.25
CA GLU A 598 9.33 -16.11 9.26
C GLU A 598 8.19 -17.07 9.59
N ASN A 599 7.35 -16.74 10.57
CA ASN A 599 6.19 -17.58 10.91
C ASN A 599 5.12 -17.58 9.82
N LEU A 600 4.88 -16.45 9.14
CA LEU A 600 4.03 -16.40 7.95
C LEU A 600 4.57 -17.34 6.87
N TRP A 601 5.88 -17.27 6.61
CA TRP A 601 6.53 -18.14 5.64
C TRP A 601 6.41 -19.62 6.02
N ARG A 602 6.65 -19.98 7.29
CA ARG A 602 6.53 -21.36 7.77
C ARG A 602 5.12 -21.90 7.63
N LEU A 603 4.11 -21.12 8.01
CA LEU A 603 2.71 -21.52 7.86
C LEU A 603 2.32 -21.65 6.38
N TYR A 604 2.76 -20.71 5.53
CA TYR A 604 2.58 -20.80 4.08
C TYR A 604 3.17 -22.11 3.53
N MET A 605 4.45 -22.39 3.81
CA MET A 605 5.11 -23.62 3.36
C MET A 605 4.43 -24.88 3.89
N ALA A 606 4.05 -24.91 5.18
CA ALA A 606 3.37 -26.04 5.78
C ALA A 606 2.00 -26.29 5.14
N THR A 607 1.25 -25.22 4.86
CA THR A 607 -0.09 -25.29 4.24
C THR A 607 0.00 -25.66 2.78
N SER A 608 0.94 -25.09 2.03
CA SER A 608 1.24 -25.44 0.64
C SER A 608 1.59 -26.94 0.55
N ASN A 609 2.54 -27.40 1.37
CA ASN A 609 2.86 -28.82 1.48
C ASN A 609 1.66 -29.68 1.88
N TYR A 610 0.77 -29.21 2.76
CA TYR A 610 -0.43 -29.94 3.14
C TYR A 610 -1.41 -30.07 1.97
N LEU A 611 -1.64 -28.99 1.22
CA LEU A 611 -2.47 -28.99 0.02
C LEU A 611 -1.92 -29.94 -1.05
N ASP A 612 -0.59 -30.10 -1.11
CA ASP A 612 0.08 -31.08 -1.97
C ASP A 612 -0.02 -32.53 -1.44
N ARG A 613 -0.15 -32.71 -0.12
CA ARG A 613 -0.20 -34.02 0.60
C ARG A 613 -1.59 -34.63 0.74
N SER A 614 -2.64 -33.82 0.93
CA SER A 614 -4.01 -34.31 1.20
C SER A 614 -4.74 -34.85 -0.03
N VAL A 615 -4.01 -35.13 -1.11
CA VAL A 615 -4.53 -35.45 -2.44
C VAL A 615 -5.02 -36.90 -2.54
N ASP A 616 -4.56 -37.76 -1.63
CA ASP A 616 -4.65 -39.22 -1.74
C ASP A 616 -5.46 -39.90 -0.62
N GLU A 617 -5.88 -39.16 0.42
CA GLU A 617 -6.57 -39.76 1.57
C GLU A 617 -8.07 -39.97 1.36
N ASP A 618 -8.72 -39.17 0.50
CA ASP A 618 -10.14 -39.30 0.21
C ASP A 618 -10.40 -39.54 -1.29
N ARG A 619 -11.04 -40.67 -1.61
CA ARG A 619 -11.65 -40.91 -2.93
C ARG A 619 -13.09 -40.41 -2.95
N VAL A 620 -13.60 -40.08 -4.13
CA VAL A 620 -14.99 -39.68 -4.33
C VAL A 620 -15.90 -40.87 -4.05
N ASP A 621 -16.69 -40.80 -2.97
CA ASP A 621 -17.86 -41.65 -2.77
C ASP A 621 -19.09 -40.91 -3.28
N THR A 622 -19.60 -41.32 -4.44
CA THR A 622 -20.76 -40.68 -5.08
C THR A 622 -22.08 -40.93 -4.35
N LYS A 623 -22.10 -41.82 -3.33
CA LYS A 623 -23.26 -42.01 -2.44
C LYS A 623 -23.39 -40.89 -1.42
N MET A 624 -22.33 -40.14 -1.13
CA MET A 624 -22.41 -38.87 -0.42
C MET A 624 -22.70 -37.75 -1.44
N GLU A 625 -23.95 -37.26 -1.49
CA GLU A 625 -24.36 -36.22 -2.45
C GLU A 625 -23.64 -34.87 -2.24
N ARG A 626 -22.53 -34.67 -2.94
CA ARG A 626 -21.77 -33.41 -2.95
C ARG A 626 -22.31 -32.39 -3.94
N GLU A 627 -22.13 -31.11 -3.64
CA GLU A 627 -22.61 -30.00 -4.46
C GLU A 627 -22.06 -30.05 -5.90
N LEU A 628 -20.77 -30.31 -6.09
CA LEU A 628 -20.18 -30.37 -7.42
C LEU A 628 -20.76 -31.53 -8.26
N VAL A 629 -20.94 -32.71 -7.67
CA VAL A 629 -21.59 -33.86 -8.35
C VAL A 629 -23.02 -33.49 -8.75
N ARG A 630 -23.76 -32.78 -7.90
CA ARG A 630 -25.10 -32.24 -8.26
C ARG A 630 -25.02 -31.26 -9.42
N ARG A 631 -24.03 -30.37 -9.44
CA ARG A 631 -23.84 -29.39 -10.54
C ARG A 631 -23.50 -30.09 -11.86
N VAL A 632 -22.56 -31.04 -11.87
CA VAL A 632 -22.20 -31.80 -13.08
C VAL A 632 -23.40 -32.60 -13.61
N THR A 633 -24.10 -33.31 -12.72
CA THR A 633 -25.30 -34.09 -13.11
C THR A 633 -26.45 -33.20 -13.59
N ALA A 634 -26.57 -31.97 -13.07
CA ALA A 634 -27.54 -30.99 -13.57
C ALA A 634 -27.24 -30.51 -15.01
N LEU A 635 -25.97 -30.54 -15.46
CA LEU A 635 -25.61 -30.23 -16.84
C LEU A 635 -26.05 -31.31 -17.83
N GLN A 636 -26.19 -32.57 -17.39
CA GLN A 636 -26.72 -33.67 -18.20
C GLN A 636 -27.67 -34.59 -17.40
N PRO A 637 -28.90 -34.13 -17.07
CA PRO A 637 -29.80 -34.84 -16.15
C PRO A 637 -30.16 -36.26 -16.61
N ALA A 638 -30.24 -36.48 -17.93
CA ALA A 638 -30.54 -37.79 -18.51
C ALA A 638 -29.44 -38.85 -18.31
N LYS A 639 -28.23 -38.43 -17.92
CA LYS A 639 -27.06 -39.29 -17.69
C LYS A 639 -26.53 -39.21 -16.26
N ALA A 640 -27.35 -38.75 -15.31
CA ALA A 640 -26.91 -38.51 -13.94
C ALA A 640 -26.29 -39.75 -13.28
N GLU A 641 -26.86 -40.94 -13.46
CA GLU A 641 -26.29 -42.18 -12.91
C GLU A 641 -24.93 -42.54 -13.53
N SER A 642 -24.81 -42.47 -14.86
CA SER A 642 -23.55 -42.76 -15.56
C SER A 642 -22.44 -41.76 -15.22
N ILE A 643 -22.80 -40.50 -14.94
CA ILE A 643 -21.86 -39.49 -14.44
C ILE A 643 -21.40 -39.84 -13.03
N ARG A 644 -22.29 -40.31 -12.15
CA ARG A 644 -21.88 -40.77 -10.82
C ARG A 644 -20.97 -41.98 -10.91
N GLU A 645 -21.31 -42.97 -11.74
CA GLU A 645 -20.45 -44.13 -11.97
C GLU A 645 -19.07 -43.73 -12.50
N PHE A 646 -19.00 -42.74 -13.41
CA PHE A 646 -17.73 -42.21 -13.90
C PHE A 646 -16.92 -41.52 -12.79
N LEU A 647 -17.56 -40.73 -11.93
CA LEU A 647 -16.86 -39.99 -10.88
C LEU A 647 -16.46 -40.85 -9.67
N ASP A 648 -17.06 -42.02 -9.52
CA ASP A 648 -16.83 -42.91 -8.38
C ASP A 648 -15.40 -43.46 -8.38
N GLY A 649 -14.70 -43.28 -7.26
CA GLY A 649 -13.34 -43.78 -7.10
C GLY A 649 -12.23 -42.89 -7.66
N PHE A 650 -12.54 -41.79 -8.37
CA PHE A 650 -11.54 -40.74 -8.62
C PHE A 650 -11.07 -40.13 -7.28
N PRO A 651 -9.83 -39.60 -7.21
CA PRO A 651 -9.38 -38.80 -6.06
C PRO A 651 -10.26 -37.57 -5.88
N GLN A 652 -10.52 -37.13 -4.64
CA GLN A 652 -11.32 -35.91 -4.39
C GLN A 652 -10.77 -34.69 -5.13
N ARG A 653 -9.44 -34.60 -5.28
CA ARG A 653 -8.78 -33.50 -5.98
C ARG A 653 -9.26 -33.32 -7.42
N TYR A 654 -9.61 -34.39 -8.13
CA TYR A 654 -10.17 -34.30 -9.48
C TYR A 654 -11.44 -33.41 -9.50
N LEU A 655 -12.27 -33.48 -8.46
CA LEU A 655 -13.43 -32.61 -8.32
C LEU A 655 -13.05 -31.17 -7.94
N HIS A 656 -11.98 -30.98 -7.18
CA HIS A 656 -11.54 -29.64 -6.75
C HIS A 656 -10.79 -28.86 -7.83
N THR A 657 -10.09 -29.55 -8.74
CA THR A 657 -9.29 -28.92 -9.78
C THR A 657 -10.02 -28.79 -11.11
N ARG A 658 -11.23 -29.35 -11.25
CA ARG A 658 -12.00 -29.33 -12.50
C ARG A 658 -13.32 -28.59 -12.36
N THR A 659 -13.65 -27.80 -13.38
CA THR A 659 -14.95 -27.16 -13.47
C THR A 659 -16.04 -28.19 -13.81
N PRO A 660 -17.33 -27.92 -13.50
CA PRO A 660 -18.41 -28.81 -13.89
C PRO A 660 -18.47 -29.09 -15.40
N ASP A 661 -18.08 -28.11 -16.22
CA ASP A 661 -18.04 -28.23 -17.68
C ASP A 661 -16.86 -29.08 -18.18
N GLU A 662 -15.68 -28.96 -17.56
CA GLU A 662 -14.54 -29.85 -17.84
C GLU A 662 -14.88 -31.29 -17.49
N ILE A 663 -15.45 -31.53 -16.31
CA ILE A 663 -15.88 -32.87 -15.90
C ILE A 663 -16.92 -33.43 -16.89
N ARG A 664 -17.85 -32.60 -17.36
CA ARG A 664 -18.81 -32.99 -18.40
C ARG A 664 -18.11 -33.37 -19.71
N VAL A 665 -17.09 -32.63 -20.14
CA VAL A 665 -16.29 -32.96 -21.33
C VAL A 665 -15.53 -34.27 -21.13
N HIS A 666 -14.91 -34.47 -19.96
CA HIS A 666 -14.22 -35.71 -19.62
C HIS A 666 -15.15 -36.92 -19.63
N PHE A 667 -16.35 -36.79 -19.05
CA PHE A 667 -17.37 -37.82 -19.13
C PHE A 667 -17.75 -38.17 -20.58
N GLN A 668 -17.97 -37.17 -21.44
CA GLN A 668 -18.28 -37.39 -22.85
C GLN A 668 -17.14 -38.06 -23.63
N MET A 669 -15.89 -37.73 -23.29
CA MET A 669 -14.72 -38.40 -23.82
C MET A 669 -14.65 -39.86 -23.34
N ALA A 670 -14.88 -40.12 -22.05
CA ALA A 670 -14.91 -41.48 -21.50
C ALA A 670 -16.00 -42.35 -22.16
N GLU A 671 -17.17 -41.79 -22.46
CA GLU A 671 -18.23 -42.49 -23.21
C GLU A 671 -17.77 -42.91 -24.62
N ARG A 672 -16.99 -42.07 -25.30
CA ARG A 672 -16.42 -42.40 -26.62
C ARG A 672 -15.29 -43.42 -26.53
N ALA A 673 -14.59 -43.48 -25.39
CA ALA A 673 -13.49 -44.40 -25.12
C ALA A 673 -13.94 -45.83 -24.73
N GLN A 674 -15.25 -46.11 -24.63
CA GLN A 674 -15.77 -47.41 -24.15
C GLN A 674 -15.34 -48.62 -25.01
N ASP A 675 -14.96 -48.41 -26.27
CA ASP A 675 -14.41 -49.44 -27.17
C ASP A 675 -12.91 -49.72 -26.95
N GLY A 676 -12.27 -49.06 -25.98
CA GLY A 676 -10.84 -49.12 -25.73
C GLY A 676 -10.02 -48.12 -26.56
N SER A 677 -10.69 -47.19 -27.26
CA SER A 677 -10.02 -46.12 -27.99
C SER A 677 -9.48 -45.03 -27.06
N ILE A 678 -8.37 -44.42 -27.48
CA ILE A 678 -7.77 -43.28 -26.80
C ILE A 678 -8.43 -41.99 -27.29
N GLN A 679 -8.97 -41.22 -26.35
CA GLN A 679 -9.58 -39.92 -26.63
C GLN A 679 -8.61 -38.81 -26.22
N LEU A 680 -8.41 -37.85 -27.13
CA LEU A 680 -7.56 -36.68 -26.91
C LEU A 680 -8.40 -35.42 -27.16
N SER A 681 -8.26 -34.44 -26.27
CA SER A 681 -8.80 -33.09 -26.44
C SER A 681 -7.65 -32.09 -26.38
N LEU A 682 -7.59 -31.17 -27.32
CA LEU A 682 -6.58 -30.11 -27.37
C LEU A 682 -7.27 -28.75 -27.28
N GLN A 683 -6.88 -27.96 -26.29
CA GLN A 683 -7.40 -26.62 -26.06
C GLN A 683 -6.25 -25.61 -26.00
N GLN A 684 -6.52 -24.37 -26.43
CA GLN A 684 -5.57 -23.26 -26.40
C GLN A 684 -6.08 -22.22 -25.42
N SER A 685 -5.25 -21.88 -24.42
CA SER A 685 -5.47 -20.75 -23.52
C SER A 685 -4.67 -19.52 -24.00
N SER A 686 -4.71 -18.42 -23.26
CA SER A 686 -4.06 -17.14 -23.63
C SER A 686 -2.53 -17.20 -23.62
N ALA A 687 -1.92 -18.16 -22.91
CA ALA A 687 -0.46 -18.28 -22.76
C ALA A 687 0.12 -19.70 -23.05
N ASP A 688 -0.69 -20.77 -23.01
CA ASP A 688 -0.28 -22.17 -23.10
C ASP A 688 -1.33 -23.06 -23.82
N TRP A 689 -0.99 -24.35 -24.00
CA TRP A 689 -1.86 -25.37 -24.59
C TRP A 689 -2.15 -26.46 -23.57
N GLU A 690 -3.39 -26.95 -23.51
CA GLU A 690 -3.76 -28.13 -22.72
C GLU A 690 -4.11 -29.29 -23.65
N ILE A 691 -3.53 -30.45 -23.40
CA ILE A 691 -3.99 -31.73 -23.97
C ILE A 691 -4.50 -32.65 -22.87
N THR A 692 -5.76 -33.06 -22.98
CA THR A 692 -6.37 -34.04 -22.07
C THR A 692 -6.47 -35.40 -22.75
N LEU A 693 -6.01 -36.44 -22.06
CA LEU A 693 -6.11 -37.85 -22.44
C LEU A 693 -7.17 -38.54 -21.59
N ILE A 694 -8.05 -39.31 -22.24
CA ILE A 694 -8.87 -40.32 -21.57
C ILE A 694 -8.70 -41.68 -22.24
N ALA A 695 -8.34 -42.66 -21.42
CA ALA A 695 -8.11 -44.04 -21.85
C ALA A 695 -8.27 -45.02 -20.69
N LYS A 696 -8.27 -46.33 -20.99
CA LYS A 696 -8.01 -47.35 -19.97
C LYS A 696 -6.52 -47.38 -19.65
N ASP A 697 -6.20 -47.46 -18.36
CA ASP A 697 -4.83 -47.50 -17.89
C ASP A 697 -4.09 -48.71 -18.45
N ARG A 698 -2.80 -48.50 -18.73
CA ARG A 698 -1.89 -49.52 -19.22
C ARG A 698 -0.45 -49.13 -18.89
N PRO A 699 0.46 -50.12 -18.74
CA PRO A 699 1.86 -49.83 -18.48
C PRO A 699 2.45 -48.83 -19.49
N MET A 700 3.23 -47.88 -18.98
CA MET A 700 3.92 -46.83 -19.76
C MET A 700 3.02 -45.76 -20.39
N LEU A 701 1.71 -45.68 -20.11
CA LEU A 701 0.83 -44.71 -20.77
C LEU A 701 1.25 -43.25 -20.50
N PHE A 702 1.43 -42.88 -19.24
CA PHE A 702 1.89 -41.53 -18.84
C PHE A 702 3.27 -41.21 -19.45
N ALA A 703 4.21 -42.16 -19.43
CA ALA A 703 5.53 -42.03 -20.04
C ALA A 703 5.49 -41.88 -21.58
N ALA A 704 4.52 -42.54 -22.23
CA ALA A 704 4.30 -42.42 -23.67
C ALA A 704 3.75 -41.05 -24.05
N MET A 705 2.86 -40.48 -23.24
CA MET A 705 2.34 -39.12 -23.42
C MET A 705 3.43 -38.06 -23.28
N THR A 706 4.15 -38.07 -22.15
CA THR A 706 5.23 -37.10 -21.89
C THR A 706 6.33 -37.21 -22.94
N GLY A 707 6.66 -38.43 -23.38
CA GLY A 707 7.60 -38.69 -24.47
C GLY A 707 7.09 -38.21 -25.85
N ALA A 708 5.80 -38.37 -26.17
CA ALA A 708 5.23 -37.88 -27.41
C ALA A 708 5.25 -36.34 -27.49
N LEU A 709 4.91 -35.66 -26.39
CA LEU A 709 4.96 -34.20 -26.26
C LEU A 709 6.40 -33.69 -26.36
N THR A 710 7.32 -34.32 -25.64
CA THR A 710 8.76 -34.02 -25.70
C THR A 710 9.29 -34.20 -27.12
N GLY A 711 8.87 -35.24 -27.83
CA GLY A 711 9.23 -35.47 -29.23
C GLY A 711 8.77 -34.31 -30.13
N TRP A 712 7.60 -33.73 -29.88
CA TRP A 712 7.16 -32.52 -30.58
C TRP A 712 7.89 -31.23 -30.17
N GLY A 713 8.79 -31.30 -29.20
CA GLY A 713 9.49 -30.13 -28.67
C GLY A 713 8.58 -29.26 -27.80
N MET A 714 7.50 -29.84 -27.26
CA MET A 714 6.62 -29.17 -26.32
C MET A 714 7.28 -29.16 -24.95
N ASN A 715 7.22 -28.01 -24.27
CA ASN A 715 7.71 -27.88 -22.90
C ASN A 715 6.54 -28.04 -21.93
N ILE A 716 6.47 -29.16 -21.22
CA ILE A 716 5.40 -29.46 -20.26
C ILE A 716 5.63 -28.59 -19.03
N VAL A 717 4.67 -27.72 -18.71
CA VAL A 717 4.73 -26.80 -17.58
C VAL A 717 4.08 -27.45 -16.36
N THR A 718 2.87 -27.96 -16.55
CA THR A 718 2.16 -28.72 -15.53
C THR A 718 1.52 -29.97 -16.13
N ALA A 719 1.33 -30.98 -15.29
CA ALA A 719 0.55 -32.16 -15.65
C ALA A 719 -0.17 -32.68 -14.43
N ASP A 720 -1.45 -33.02 -14.61
CA ASP A 720 -2.25 -33.76 -13.65
C ASP A 720 -2.56 -35.14 -14.24
N ALA A 721 -2.30 -36.20 -13.48
CA ALA A 721 -2.78 -37.55 -13.81
C ALA A 721 -3.73 -38.03 -12.73
N PHE A 722 -4.91 -38.49 -13.13
CA PHE A 722 -5.91 -39.06 -12.23
C PHE A 722 -6.39 -40.41 -12.75
N SER A 723 -6.48 -41.40 -11.88
CA SER A 723 -7.08 -42.70 -12.16
C SER A 723 -8.29 -42.96 -11.28
N ASP A 724 -9.35 -43.55 -11.84
CA ASP A 724 -10.50 -44.03 -11.07
C ASP A 724 -10.31 -45.49 -10.61
N ALA A 725 -11.26 -46.00 -9.82
CA ALA A 725 -11.24 -47.40 -9.36
C ALA A 725 -11.54 -48.42 -10.48
N SER A 726 -12.03 -47.97 -11.64
CA SER A 726 -12.36 -48.81 -12.79
C SER A 726 -11.19 -48.93 -13.81
N GLY A 727 -10.10 -48.20 -13.57
CA GLY A 727 -8.91 -48.15 -14.41
C GLY A 727 -9.04 -47.20 -15.60
N ILE A 728 -9.93 -46.21 -15.55
CA ILE A 728 -9.96 -45.07 -16.48
C ILE A 728 -8.99 -44.01 -15.97
N VAL A 729 -8.13 -43.51 -16.86
CA VAL A 729 -7.24 -42.39 -16.58
C VAL A 729 -7.74 -41.12 -17.24
N VAL A 730 -7.56 -40.00 -16.54
CA VAL A 730 -7.76 -38.64 -17.04
C VAL A 730 -6.46 -37.87 -16.79
N ASP A 731 -5.64 -37.77 -17.82
CA ASP A 731 -4.37 -37.06 -17.75
C ASP A 731 -4.47 -35.74 -18.52
N SER A 732 -4.23 -34.61 -17.86
CA SER A 732 -4.13 -33.30 -18.49
C SER A 732 -2.68 -32.84 -18.48
N PHE A 733 -2.18 -32.37 -19.63
CA PHE A 733 -0.84 -31.80 -19.75
C PHE A 733 -0.94 -30.38 -20.29
N HIS A 734 -0.47 -29.41 -19.50
CA HIS A 734 -0.26 -28.04 -19.95
C HIS A 734 1.15 -27.88 -20.48
N PHE A 735 1.30 -27.31 -21.68
CA PHE A 735 2.59 -27.15 -22.30
C PHE A 735 2.69 -25.88 -23.13
N THR A 736 3.91 -25.38 -23.22
CA THR A 736 4.24 -24.29 -24.15
C THR A 736 4.84 -24.85 -25.43
N ASP A 737 4.36 -24.33 -26.55
CA ASP A 737 4.90 -24.65 -27.87
C ASP A 737 6.08 -23.73 -28.16
N SER A 738 7.27 -24.22 -27.79
CA SER A 738 8.54 -23.48 -27.90
C SER A 738 8.83 -22.94 -29.31
N PHE A 739 8.23 -23.52 -30.35
CA PHE A 739 8.42 -23.14 -31.74
C PHE A 739 7.19 -22.46 -32.35
N ARG A 740 6.11 -22.29 -31.57
CA ARG A 740 4.79 -21.81 -32.03
C ARG A 740 4.26 -22.60 -33.24
N THR A 741 4.59 -23.89 -33.32
CA THR A 741 4.19 -24.80 -34.40
C THR A 741 2.67 -24.90 -34.56
N LEU A 742 1.93 -25.17 -33.49
CA LEU A 742 0.48 -25.36 -33.44
C LEU A 742 -0.31 -24.04 -33.60
N GLU A 743 0.30 -22.93 -33.18
CA GLU A 743 -0.26 -21.59 -33.32
C GLU A 743 -0.10 -21.07 -34.76
N LEU A 744 1.11 -21.14 -35.31
CA LEU A 744 1.43 -20.62 -36.64
C LEU A 744 0.96 -21.55 -37.77
N ASN A 745 0.74 -22.85 -37.49
CA ASN A 745 0.31 -23.84 -38.48
C ASN A 745 -0.89 -24.65 -37.97
N PRO A 746 -2.13 -24.13 -38.09
CA PRO A 746 -3.33 -24.86 -37.65
C PRO A 746 -3.51 -26.24 -38.30
N SER A 747 -2.95 -26.47 -39.49
CA SER A 747 -2.96 -27.77 -40.18
C SER A 747 -2.13 -28.85 -39.48
N GLU A 748 -1.19 -28.47 -38.61
CA GLU A 748 -0.34 -29.42 -37.85
C GLU A 748 -1.03 -29.96 -36.59
N ARG A 749 -2.18 -29.40 -36.18
CA ARG A 749 -2.90 -29.82 -34.96
C ARG A 749 -3.42 -31.26 -35.05
N GLU A 750 -4.01 -31.63 -36.18
CA GLU A 750 -4.54 -32.99 -36.36
C GLU A 750 -3.40 -34.02 -36.52
N PRO A 751 -2.33 -33.78 -37.33
CA PRO A 751 -1.13 -34.62 -37.32
C PRO A 751 -0.46 -34.77 -35.96
N PHE A 752 -0.41 -33.69 -35.17
CA PHE A 752 0.08 -33.70 -33.79
C PHE A 752 -0.75 -34.67 -32.94
N LEU A 753 -2.07 -34.47 -32.86
CA LEU A 753 -2.97 -35.34 -32.09
C LEU A 753 -2.91 -36.80 -32.54
N GLU A 754 -2.88 -37.05 -33.84
CA GLU A 754 -2.80 -38.41 -34.39
C GLU A 754 -1.47 -39.09 -34.03
N SER A 755 -0.37 -38.35 -34.03
CA SER A 755 0.93 -38.90 -33.63
C SER A 755 0.98 -39.19 -32.13
N VAL A 756 0.43 -38.30 -31.29
CA VAL A 756 0.30 -38.52 -29.85
C VAL A 756 -0.58 -39.75 -29.59
N ARG A 757 -1.73 -39.85 -30.26
CA ARG A 757 -2.64 -41.01 -30.17
C ARG A 757 -1.94 -42.32 -30.53
N LYS A 758 -1.18 -42.36 -31.63
CA LYS A 758 -0.45 -43.57 -32.05
C LYS A 758 0.67 -44.00 -31.09
N VAL A 759 1.38 -43.03 -30.51
CA VAL A 759 2.41 -43.30 -29.52
C VAL A 759 1.77 -43.75 -28.20
N ALA A 760 0.78 -43.00 -27.71
CA ALA A 760 0.00 -43.30 -26.52
C ALA A 760 -0.83 -44.59 -26.65
N GLY A 761 -1.14 -45.05 -27.88
CA GLY A 761 -1.78 -46.33 -28.21
C GLY A 761 -0.80 -47.49 -28.45
N GLY A 762 0.50 -47.21 -28.57
CA GLY A 762 1.54 -48.23 -28.79
C GLY A 762 1.65 -48.72 -30.24
N GLU A 763 0.96 -48.09 -31.18
CA GLU A 763 1.09 -48.36 -32.62
C GLU A 763 2.47 -47.93 -33.15
N ILE A 764 3.05 -46.88 -32.56
CA ILE A 764 4.40 -46.40 -32.85
C ILE A 764 5.25 -46.58 -31.58
N PRO A 765 6.35 -47.36 -31.63
CA PRO A 765 7.27 -47.44 -30.50
C PRO A 765 7.87 -46.07 -30.17
N LEU A 766 7.77 -45.65 -28.91
CA LEU A 766 8.24 -44.33 -28.45
C LEU A 766 9.71 -44.06 -28.80
N ALA A 767 10.59 -45.06 -28.60
CA ALA A 767 12.00 -44.96 -28.97
C ALA A 767 12.22 -44.64 -30.46
N LYS A 768 11.38 -45.21 -31.35
CA LYS A 768 11.43 -44.94 -32.79
C LYS A 768 10.89 -43.55 -33.13
N PHE A 769 9.87 -43.08 -32.40
CA PHE A 769 9.32 -41.74 -32.53
C PHE A 769 10.35 -40.66 -32.14
N LEU A 770 11.09 -40.88 -31.06
CA LEU A 770 12.13 -39.98 -30.56
C LEU A 770 13.41 -40.01 -31.42
N ALA A 771 13.79 -41.16 -31.98
CA ALA A 771 15.02 -41.32 -32.78
C ALA A 771 15.10 -40.43 -34.04
N GLY A 772 13.97 -39.89 -34.51
CA GLY A 772 13.89 -39.01 -35.69
C GLY A 772 13.92 -37.51 -35.40
N ARG A 773 13.92 -37.08 -34.13
CA ARG A 773 13.70 -35.68 -33.76
C ARG A 773 14.91 -35.09 -33.03
N ARG A 774 15.42 -33.95 -33.52
CA ARG A 774 16.67 -33.32 -33.03
C ARG A 774 16.46 -32.81 -31.60
N ARG A 775 17.37 -33.16 -30.68
CA ARG A 775 17.49 -32.54 -29.35
C ARG A 775 17.62 -31.02 -29.51
N THR A 776 16.75 -30.27 -28.82
CA THR A 776 16.75 -28.81 -28.76
C THR A 776 18.10 -28.29 -28.26
N ARG A 777 18.54 -27.15 -28.79
CA ARG A 777 19.83 -26.55 -28.41
C ARG A 777 19.68 -25.94 -27.00
N ARG A 778 20.41 -26.49 -26.03
CA ARG A 778 20.44 -26.04 -24.63
C ARG A 778 20.74 -24.55 -24.50
N ARG A 779 19.89 -23.83 -23.76
CA ARG A 779 20.24 -22.53 -23.17
C ARG A 779 20.91 -22.82 -21.82
N ALA A 780 21.96 -22.06 -21.48
CA ALA A 780 22.59 -22.21 -20.17
C ALA A 780 21.62 -21.66 -19.10
N PRO A 781 21.32 -22.42 -18.03
CA PRO A 781 20.42 -21.96 -16.97
C PRO A 781 21.06 -20.79 -16.20
N LEU A 782 20.22 -19.90 -15.67
CA LEU A 782 20.67 -18.74 -14.89
C LEU A 782 21.11 -19.16 -13.48
N VAL A 783 20.55 -20.26 -12.98
CA VAL A 783 20.81 -20.83 -11.64
C VAL A 783 20.95 -22.35 -11.78
N THR A 784 21.93 -22.94 -11.09
CA THR A 784 22.11 -24.40 -11.05
C THR A 784 21.35 -25.00 -9.88
N VAL A 785 20.45 -25.95 -10.15
CA VAL A 785 19.66 -26.66 -9.14
C VAL A 785 20.28 -28.03 -8.85
N GLU A 786 20.57 -28.33 -7.59
CA GLU A 786 20.98 -29.68 -7.18
C GLU A 786 19.76 -30.62 -7.13
N THR A 787 19.89 -31.80 -7.75
CA THR A 787 18.80 -32.80 -7.73
C THR A 787 18.60 -33.37 -6.33
N ALA A 788 17.41 -33.18 -5.77
CA ALA A 788 16.98 -33.76 -4.50
C ALA A 788 15.80 -34.71 -4.74
N ILE A 789 15.87 -35.91 -4.15
CA ILE A 789 14.80 -36.91 -4.20
C ILE A 789 14.48 -37.36 -2.79
N SER A 790 13.22 -37.18 -2.40
CA SER A 790 12.66 -37.53 -1.09
C SER A 790 11.46 -38.47 -1.25
N PHE A 791 11.32 -39.39 -0.29
CA PHE A 791 10.16 -40.28 -0.17
C PHE A 791 9.46 -39.99 1.15
N ASP A 792 8.13 -40.03 1.16
CA ASP A 792 7.29 -39.91 2.34
C ASP A 792 6.27 -41.06 2.38
N ASP A 793 6.44 -41.93 3.37
CA ASP A 793 5.55 -43.08 3.63
C ASP A 793 4.42 -42.75 4.62
N ILE A 794 4.38 -41.54 5.17
CA ILE A 794 3.35 -41.10 6.11
C ILE A 794 2.24 -40.34 5.38
N ALA A 795 2.59 -39.63 4.30
CA ALA A 795 1.70 -38.73 3.56
C ALA A 795 0.44 -39.38 2.94
N SER A 796 0.42 -40.69 2.73
CA SER A 796 -0.74 -41.46 2.25
C SER A 796 -0.83 -42.77 3.02
N THR A 797 -2.02 -43.33 3.20
CA THR A 797 -2.19 -44.68 3.80
C THR A 797 -1.92 -45.81 2.81
N HIS A 798 -1.98 -45.53 1.50
CA HIS A 798 -1.94 -46.52 0.42
C HIS A 798 -0.78 -46.35 -0.56
N CYS A 799 -0.27 -45.13 -0.74
CA CYS A 799 0.80 -44.82 -1.68
C CYS A 799 2.06 -44.33 -0.95
N THR A 800 3.22 -44.43 -1.60
CA THR A 800 4.43 -43.73 -1.19
C THR A 800 4.54 -42.45 -2.02
N LEU A 801 4.65 -41.30 -1.35
CA LEU A 801 4.88 -40.03 -2.03
C LEU A 801 6.36 -39.93 -2.39
N LEU A 802 6.65 -39.67 -3.66
CA LEU A 802 7.96 -39.34 -4.20
C LEU A 802 7.95 -37.87 -4.60
N GLN A 803 8.89 -37.09 -4.07
CA GLN A 803 9.16 -35.74 -4.53
C GLN A 803 10.54 -35.68 -5.20
N VAL A 804 10.58 -35.08 -6.38
CA VAL A 804 11.79 -34.86 -7.18
C VAL A 804 11.93 -33.36 -7.43
N VAL A 805 12.97 -32.75 -6.86
CA VAL A 805 13.37 -31.37 -7.18
C VAL A 805 14.62 -31.46 -8.05
N ALA A 806 14.56 -30.92 -9.27
CA ALA A 806 15.66 -31.02 -10.22
C ALA A 806 15.74 -29.78 -11.13
N GLN A 807 16.87 -29.64 -11.83
CA GLN A 807 17.00 -28.65 -12.89
C GLN A 807 16.02 -28.96 -14.02
N ASP A 808 15.14 -28.02 -14.37
CA ASP A 808 14.22 -28.20 -15.49
C ASP A 808 15.01 -28.22 -16.81
N VAL A 809 14.94 -29.36 -17.50
CA VAL A 809 15.59 -29.59 -18.79
C VAL A 809 14.64 -30.34 -19.70
N PRO A 810 14.62 -30.06 -21.03
CA PRO A 810 13.72 -30.73 -21.94
C PRO A 810 13.77 -32.25 -21.82
N GLY A 811 12.60 -32.87 -21.64
CA GLY A 811 12.45 -34.32 -21.49
C GLY A 811 12.66 -34.86 -20.07
N LEU A 812 12.86 -34.02 -19.06
CA LEU A 812 13.02 -34.45 -17.66
C LEU A 812 11.84 -35.31 -17.20
N LEU A 813 10.61 -34.81 -17.34
CA LEU A 813 9.41 -35.54 -16.93
C LEU A 813 9.27 -36.88 -17.66
N HIS A 814 9.65 -36.95 -18.93
CA HIS A 814 9.68 -38.20 -19.69
C HIS A 814 10.70 -39.19 -19.11
N ALA A 815 11.92 -38.74 -18.81
CA ALA A 815 12.95 -39.58 -18.22
C ALA A 815 12.56 -40.10 -16.83
N LEU A 816 11.92 -39.26 -16.00
CA LEU A 816 11.40 -39.66 -14.69
C LEU A 816 10.27 -40.68 -14.83
N SER A 817 9.27 -40.40 -15.66
CA SER A 817 8.13 -41.30 -15.87
C SER A 817 8.51 -42.64 -16.52
N GLU A 818 9.48 -42.66 -17.45
CA GLU A 818 10.03 -43.90 -18.01
C GLU A 818 10.77 -44.71 -16.95
N ALA A 819 11.57 -44.07 -16.10
CA ALA A 819 12.28 -44.73 -15.00
C ALA A 819 11.31 -45.35 -13.98
N LEU A 820 10.27 -44.60 -13.59
CA LEU A 820 9.22 -45.07 -12.68
C LEU A 820 8.50 -46.30 -13.25
N ALA A 821 8.07 -46.22 -14.51
CA ALA A 821 7.32 -47.30 -15.14
C ALA A 821 8.20 -48.52 -15.44
N THR A 822 9.48 -48.34 -15.78
CA THR A 822 10.45 -49.44 -15.95
C THR A 822 10.73 -50.16 -14.63
N PHE A 823 10.72 -49.43 -13.51
CA PHE A 823 10.85 -50.00 -12.17
C PHE A 823 9.57 -50.75 -11.73
N GLY A 824 8.46 -50.64 -12.48
CA GLY A 824 7.20 -51.29 -12.17
C GLY A 824 6.30 -50.50 -11.21
N CYS A 825 6.56 -49.20 -11.03
CA CYS A 825 5.67 -48.34 -10.24
C CYS A 825 4.44 -47.92 -11.05
N THR A 826 3.28 -47.91 -10.40
CA THR A 826 2.05 -47.29 -10.91
C THR A 826 1.95 -45.88 -10.32
N ILE A 827 1.63 -44.91 -11.17
CA ILE A 827 1.39 -43.52 -10.77
C ILE A 827 -0.11 -43.38 -10.52
N GLU A 828 -0.51 -43.25 -9.26
CA GLU A 828 -1.92 -43.01 -8.90
C GLU A 828 -2.28 -41.54 -9.11
N VAL A 829 -1.34 -40.66 -8.75
CA VAL A 829 -1.40 -39.21 -8.95
C VAL A 829 -0.01 -38.70 -9.32
N ALA A 830 0.06 -37.86 -10.35
CA ALA A 830 1.24 -37.05 -10.65
C ALA A 830 0.87 -35.57 -10.62
N LEU A 831 1.69 -34.79 -9.92
CA LEU A 831 1.62 -33.34 -9.83
C LEU A 831 2.96 -32.80 -10.31
N ILE A 832 2.95 -32.24 -11.50
CA ILE A 832 4.16 -31.70 -12.12
C ILE A 832 4.05 -30.20 -12.10
N ASP A 833 5.05 -29.53 -11.52
CA ASP A 833 5.14 -28.08 -11.50
C ASP A 833 6.56 -27.62 -11.82
N THR A 834 6.67 -26.50 -12.52
CA THR A 834 7.94 -25.94 -12.99
C THR A 834 8.05 -24.47 -12.61
N GLU A 835 8.93 -24.18 -11.66
CA GLU A 835 9.23 -22.83 -11.17
C GLU A 835 10.55 -22.31 -11.78
N GLY A 836 10.44 -21.53 -12.85
CA GLY A 836 11.58 -20.92 -13.53
C GLY A 836 12.49 -21.97 -14.20
N ASP A 837 13.67 -22.19 -13.62
CA ASP A 837 14.66 -23.19 -14.06
C ASP A 837 14.62 -24.47 -13.19
N THR A 838 13.63 -24.60 -12.29
CA THR A 838 13.48 -25.71 -11.31
C THR A 838 12.20 -26.50 -11.57
N ALA A 839 12.32 -27.83 -11.70
CA ALA A 839 11.18 -28.74 -11.72
C ALA A 839 10.93 -29.30 -10.31
N ILE A 840 9.68 -29.30 -9.88
CA ILE A 840 9.20 -29.87 -8.61
C ILE A 840 8.10 -30.87 -8.94
N ASP A 841 8.50 -32.13 -9.12
CA ASP A 841 7.59 -33.20 -9.50
C ASP A 841 7.23 -34.04 -8.29
N VAL A 842 5.93 -34.24 -8.04
CA VAL A 842 5.40 -35.09 -6.97
C VAL A 842 4.61 -36.24 -7.58
N PHE A 843 4.97 -37.46 -7.20
CA PHE A 843 4.31 -38.69 -7.65
C PHE A 843 3.81 -39.49 -6.45
N TYR A 844 2.55 -39.89 -6.49
CA TYR A 844 1.99 -40.89 -5.57
C TYR A 844 2.12 -42.25 -6.24
N LEU A 845 3.00 -43.08 -5.68
CA LEU A 845 3.41 -44.32 -6.29
C LEU A 845 2.90 -45.53 -5.50
N THR A 846 2.47 -46.54 -6.25
CA THR A 846 2.32 -47.90 -5.75
C THR A 846 3.26 -48.84 -6.50
N HIS A 847 3.75 -49.86 -5.81
CA HIS A 847 4.54 -50.95 -6.38
C HIS A 847 3.85 -52.26 -5.97
N GLU A 848 3.49 -53.09 -6.96
CA GLU A 848 2.67 -54.30 -6.76
C GLU A 848 1.33 -54.06 -6.01
N GLY A 849 0.75 -52.87 -6.16
CA GLY A 849 -0.55 -52.51 -5.57
C GLY A 849 -0.49 -52.03 -4.11
N GLY A 850 0.70 -51.74 -3.58
CA GLY A 850 0.88 -51.13 -2.27
C GLY A 850 2.06 -50.15 -2.22
N LYS A 851 2.40 -49.65 -1.03
CA LYS A 851 3.55 -48.76 -0.83
C LYS A 851 4.87 -49.40 -1.21
N LEU A 852 5.83 -48.56 -1.61
CA LEU A 852 7.19 -49.00 -1.90
C LEU A 852 7.90 -49.42 -0.61
N SER A 853 8.61 -50.54 -0.62
CA SER A 853 9.45 -50.92 0.51
C SER A 853 10.65 -49.97 0.63
N GLN A 854 11.25 -49.84 1.82
CA GLN A 854 12.48 -49.04 1.98
C GLN A 854 13.60 -49.46 1.02
N THR A 855 13.68 -50.75 0.69
CA THR A 855 14.65 -51.27 -0.30
C THR A 855 14.34 -50.74 -1.70
N ASP A 856 13.06 -50.76 -2.09
CA ASP A 856 12.59 -50.27 -3.39
C ASP A 856 12.81 -48.76 -3.53
N GLN A 857 12.55 -47.98 -2.46
CA GLN A 857 12.80 -46.54 -2.46
C GLN A 857 14.27 -46.21 -2.69
N VAL A 858 15.20 -46.94 -2.07
CA VAL A 858 16.64 -46.73 -2.28
C VAL A 858 17.05 -47.07 -3.72
N GLN A 859 16.60 -48.20 -4.26
CA GLN A 859 16.91 -48.60 -5.63
C GLN A 859 16.28 -47.67 -6.67
N LEU A 860 15.04 -47.24 -6.42
CA LEU A 860 14.35 -46.29 -7.28
C LEU A 860 15.05 -44.93 -7.25
N LYS A 861 15.49 -44.46 -6.08
CA LYS A 861 16.28 -43.23 -5.96
C LYS A 861 17.52 -43.25 -6.84
N GLU A 862 18.29 -44.34 -6.81
CA GLU A 862 19.48 -44.49 -7.66
C GLU A 862 19.14 -44.50 -9.15
N THR A 863 18.03 -45.16 -9.50
CA THR A 863 17.51 -45.23 -10.88
C THR A 863 17.10 -43.85 -11.39
N LEU A 864 16.36 -43.08 -10.59
CA LEU A 864 15.93 -41.72 -10.92
C LEU A 864 17.12 -40.75 -11.02
N LEU A 865 18.07 -40.81 -10.08
CA LEU A 865 19.30 -40.01 -10.15
C LEU A 865 20.13 -40.32 -11.40
N LYS A 866 20.11 -41.57 -11.87
CA LYS A 866 20.72 -41.93 -13.15
C LYS A 866 19.93 -41.35 -14.33
N ALA A 867 18.60 -41.51 -14.34
CA ALA A 867 17.74 -40.97 -15.41
C ALA A 867 17.88 -39.45 -15.57
N VAL A 868 17.91 -38.70 -14.47
CA VAL A 868 18.13 -37.24 -14.48
C VAL A 868 19.50 -36.89 -15.08
N ARG A 869 20.56 -37.61 -14.69
CA ARG A 869 21.92 -37.40 -15.24
C ARG A 869 22.01 -37.74 -16.72
N ASP A 870 21.43 -38.86 -17.14
CA ASP A 870 21.46 -39.33 -18.53
C ASP A 870 20.65 -38.38 -19.43
N ASN A 871 19.50 -37.87 -18.96
CA ASN A 871 18.74 -36.85 -19.66
C ASN A 871 19.49 -35.50 -19.74
N ALA A 872 20.22 -35.17 -18.67
CA ALA A 872 21.07 -33.99 -18.64
C ALA A 872 22.37 -34.15 -19.45
N SER A 873 22.65 -35.29 -20.09
CA SER A 873 23.81 -35.51 -20.96
C SER A 873 23.42 -35.54 -22.43
#